data_AF-A0A2V8P4Q0-F1
#
_entry.id   AF-A0A2V8P4Q0-F1
#
_cell.length_a   1.000
_cell.length_b   1.000
_cell.length_c   1.000
_cell.angle_alpha   90.00
_cell.angle_beta   90.00
_cell.angle_gamma   90.00
#
_symmetry.space_group_name_H-M   'P 1'
#
loop_
_entity.id
_entity.type
_entity.pdbx_description
1 polymer ?
#
loop_
_entity_poly.entity_id
_entity_poly.type
_entity_poly.pdbx_seq_one_letter_code
_entity_poly.pdbx_strand_id
1 'polypeptide(L)'
;FSSLPALSPTGTLTYTPGTDANGSATITVVLKDNGGVLNGGVDTSAPKNFTITVNSVNDAPTFTKGPDQSVNANVGAQTVANWATNISAGPANESGQTLTFNVTGNTNPGLFSAGPAISSSGTLTYTPTANVSGAAMITITLQDNGGTAFGGFDTSGPQSFTISVNCAPTIVTNSNDSGAGSLRGIIASACPGSTITFDMTPGHVTSPITLTTGELLIDKNLTFQGPGANLLTISGNNNSRVFNVTMASPNIVTFADLTIANGMVAGGSSGGGILNNSTATVNVTNSTLSNNTAGFGGGLLNFSTGVVNLSNSTLNNNTATISGGGIYNNGTGTINLTNSTLSGNSGSGGGIFNVQSGPVNVTNSTISGNTAPGLAGAGGGIYNNSGSPVISLRNTIVALNTAGSGLGPDLLGPMTSQGHNLVGKSNNSSGFTNGSNGDIVGTIAAPVNPLLGSLANNGGPTQTMALLPGSPALNAGDNAAIINPPFGGPPFTDQRGVGFNRIVNATVDIGAFESRGFTISATSGTPQSAQILSVFGQPLTATVSSAFAEPVAGGVVTFTAPASGASATFPGNVTTVNMTTNGSGVATTPTLTANGIAGGPYNVVAGMGTGLPTANFALTNLKGDQFITLDAIPNQTFGNPDFNVFTAASSGLIVTLAAIGNCTVSGNTIHLIGAGSCEIVASQGGNENYNAAPDVHRTFSIAKANQTITFGALANKTFGDVDFNVSATASSGLPVSFTATGNCTIAGNTVHLTGAGSCTITASQPGNANFNAATDVPQSFNIAKANQTITFGALANKTFGDPDFNVSATASSGLSVSFTATGNCTIAGNTVHLTGAGSCTITAAQPGNANFNAATNVPQTFTIAKASTITALLASVNPSSFGQSVTFTATVTSGAGTPTGTVQFKDNGTNLGAPVALNAGGVATFITSSLTA
;
A
#
# COMPACT_ATOMS: atom_id res chain seq x y z
N PHE A 1 32.47 -47.52 119.44
CA PHE A 1 31.83 -46.42 120.20
C PHE A 1 32.81 -45.24 120.24
N SER A 2 32.33 -44.00 120.23
CA SER A 2 33.18 -42.79 120.32
C SER A 2 33.76 -42.58 121.72
N SER A 3 33.14 -43.19 122.74
CA SER A 3 33.66 -43.38 124.09
C SER A 3 33.27 -44.76 124.60
N LEU A 4 33.94 -45.27 125.64
CA LEU A 4 33.54 -46.53 126.26
C LEU A 4 32.07 -46.43 126.77
N PRO A 5 31.20 -47.43 126.50
CA PRO A 5 29.86 -47.45 127.09
C PRO A 5 29.92 -47.37 128.62
N ALA A 6 29.12 -46.50 129.21
CA ALA A 6 29.12 -46.26 130.64
C ALA A 6 27.78 -46.67 131.26
N LEU A 7 27.82 -47.30 132.44
CA LEU A 7 26.65 -47.66 133.22
C LEU A 7 26.66 -46.84 134.52
N SER A 8 25.61 -46.07 134.76
CA SER A 8 25.45 -45.32 136.01
C SER A 8 25.11 -46.25 137.20
N PRO A 9 25.30 -45.80 138.46
CA PRO A 9 24.92 -46.57 139.63
C PRO A 9 23.42 -46.93 139.71
N THR A 10 22.56 -46.19 139.02
CA THR A 10 21.11 -46.45 138.93
C THR A 10 20.71 -47.34 137.73
N GLY A 11 21.68 -47.85 136.97
CA GLY A 11 21.45 -48.79 135.86
C GLY A 11 21.18 -48.15 134.50
N THR A 12 21.29 -46.82 134.36
CA THR A 12 21.20 -46.17 133.04
C THR A 12 22.47 -46.41 132.25
N LEU A 13 22.34 -47.05 131.08
CA LEU A 13 23.41 -47.25 130.11
C LEU A 13 23.46 -46.05 129.15
N THR A 14 24.64 -45.44 129.02
CA THR A 14 24.88 -44.36 128.06
C THR A 14 26.02 -44.75 127.14
N TYR A 15 25.77 -44.69 125.84
CA TYR A 15 26.76 -44.97 124.81
C TYR A 15 26.49 -44.11 123.60
N THR A 16 27.57 -43.82 122.88
CA THR A 16 27.49 -43.15 121.58
C THR A 16 28.26 -44.05 120.60
N PRO A 17 27.60 -44.62 119.58
CA PRO A 17 28.30 -45.29 118.50
C PRO A 17 29.41 -44.39 117.92
N GLY A 18 30.48 -45.00 117.41
CA GLY A 18 31.45 -44.21 116.63
C GLY A 18 30.79 -43.76 115.34
N THR A 19 31.27 -42.67 114.73
CA THR A 19 30.89 -42.32 113.35
C THR A 19 31.12 -43.54 112.44
N ASP A 20 30.09 -43.91 111.68
CA ASP A 20 30.05 -45.05 110.75
C ASP A 20 30.42 -46.43 111.36
N ALA A 21 30.33 -46.57 112.69
CA ALA A 21 30.67 -47.81 113.37
C ALA A 21 29.47 -48.77 113.41
N ASN A 22 29.61 -49.94 112.78
CA ASN A 22 28.64 -51.04 112.84
C ASN A 22 29.27 -52.31 113.47
N GLY A 23 28.41 -53.26 113.83
CA GLY A 23 28.81 -54.55 114.39
C GLY A 23 28.39 -54.75 115.83
N SER A 24 28.94 -55.77 116.47
CA SER A 24 28.55 -56.23 117.79
C SER A 24 29.69 -56.04 118.77
N ALA A 25 29.40 -55.41 119.90
CA ALA A 25 30.33 -55.28 121.01
C ALA A 25 29.79 -55.98 122.25
N THR A 26 30.55 -56.96 122.75
CA THR A 26 30.28 -57.57 124.04
C THR A 26 30.83 -56.67 125.15
N ILE A 27 29.95 -56.20 126.01
CA ILE A 27 30.29 -55.36 127.17
C ILE A 27 30.23 -56.23 128.42
N THR A 28 31.34 -56.27 129.14
CA THR A 28 31.45 -56.94 130.44
C THR A 28 31.39 -55.89 131.54
N VAL A 29 30.41 -55.99 132.44
CA VAL A 29 30.26 -55.10 133.60
C VAL A 29 30.35 -55.90 134.90
N VAL A 30 30.94 -55.27 135.91
CA VAL A 30 30.92 -55.73 137.30
C VAL A 30 30.37 -54.57 138.15
N LEU A 31 29.48 -54.87 139.08
CA LEU A 31 29.04 -53.90 140.09
C LEU A 31 29.99 -54.01 141.28
N LYS A 32 30.59 -52.89 141.69
CA LYS A 32 31.50 -52.85 142.82
C LYS A 32 30.86 -52.06 143.97
N ASP A 33 30.74 -52.67 145.15
CA ASP A 33 30.36 -51.95 146.37
C ASP A 33 31.60 -51.40 147.10
N ASN A 34 31.41 -50.69 148.19
CA ASN A 34 32.47 -50.06 148.97
C ASN A 34 33.00 -50.94 150.13
N GLY A 35 32.62 -52.22 150.19
CA GLY A 35 32.95 -53.12 151.31
C GLY A 35 34.40 -53.64 151.33
N GLY A 36 35.11 -53.61 150.19
CA GLY A 36 36.50 -54.07 150.05
C GLY A 36 36.69 -55.60 150.06
N VAL A 37 37.94 -56.06 149.87
CA VAL A 37 38.28 -57.50 149.69
C VAL A 37 38.95 -58.16 150.91
N LEU A 38 39.01 -57.47 152.05
CA LEU A 38 39.69 -57.97 153.25
C LEU A 38 38.94 -59.16 153.88
N ASN A 39 39.68 -60.11 154.46
CA ASN A 39 39.15 -61.34 155.09
C ASN A 39 38.30 -62.25 154.17
N GLY A 40 38.60 -62.26 152.88
CA GLY A 40 37.87 -63.08 151.91
C GLY A 40 36.55 -62.48 151.43
N GLY A 41 36.30 -61.19 151.73
CA GLY A 41 35.19 -60.43 151.14
C GLY A 41 35.34 -60.29 149.62
N VAL A 42 34.21 -60.24 148.92
CA VAL A 42 34.15 -60.01 147.47
C VAL A 42 33.33 -58.76 147.23
N ASP A 43 34.02 -57.65 146.92
CA ASP A 43 33.39 -56.33 146.72
C ASP A 43 32.88 -56.11 145.28
N THR A 44 33.10 -57.07 144.38
CA THR A 44 32.62 -57.03 142.99
C THR A 44 31.63 -58.15 142.70
N SER A 45 30.56 -57.85 141.95
CA SER A 45 29.68 -58.87 141.42
C SER A 45 30.42 -59.78 140.43
N ALA A 46 29.87 -60.98 140.19
CA ALA A 46 30.27 -61.77 139.02
C ALA A 46 30.09 -60.93 137.74
N PRO A 47 31.02 -61.02 136.76
CA PRO A 47 30.89 -60.31 135.50
C PRO A 47 29.57 -60.66 134.79
N LYS A 48 28.86 -59.63 134.34
CA LYS A 48 27.70 -59.78 133.45
C LYS A 48 28.07 -59.26 132.08
N ASN A 49 27.80 -60.09 131.08
CA ASN A 49 28.00 -59.74 129.69
C ASN A 49 26.65 -59.39 129.08
N PHE A 50 26.61 -58.29 128.35
CA PHE A 50 25.53 -58.01 127.42
C PHE A 50 26.13 -57.52 126.11
N THR A 51 25.35 -57.59 125.05
CA THR A 51 25.80 -57.24 123.72
C THR A 51 25.09 -55.98 123.29
N ILE A 52 25.86 -54.99 122.83
CA ILE A 52 25.31 -53.87 122.07
C ILE A 52 25.57 -54.18 120.61
N THR A 53 24.50 -54.42 119.86
CA THR A 53 24.58 -54.52 118.40
C THR A 53 24.25 -53.17 117.81
N VAL A 54 25.20 -52.58 117.09
CA VAL A 54 24.96 -51.43 116.22
C VAL A 54 24.72 -51.98 114.83
N ASN A 55 23.45 -51.97 114.39
CA ASN A 55 23.08 -52.41 113.05
C ASN A 55 23.73 -51.48 112.03
N SER A 56 24.27 -52.04 110.93
CA SER A 56 24.61 -51.23 109.77
C SER A 56 23.34 -50.62 109.21
N VAL A 57 23.39 -49.32 108.91
CA VAL A 57 22.38 -48.60 108.13
C VAL A 57 22.97 -48.42 106.75
N ASN A 58 22.16 -48.65 105.70
CA ASN A 58 22.61 -48.46 104.33
C ASN A 58 22.77 -46.97 104.00
N ASP A 59 23.92 -46.57 103.48
CA ASP A 59 24.13 -45.25 102.93
C ASP A 59 23.68 -45.17 101.47
N ALA A 60 23.19 -44.00 101.05
CA ALA A 60 22.77 -43.83 99.66
C ALA A 60 23.98 -43.96 98.72
N PRO A 61 23.84 -44.66 97.58
CA PRO A 61 24.92 -44.77 96.64
C PRO A 61 25.16 -43.39 95.99
N THR A 62 26.40 -43.15 95.56
CA THR A 62 26.81 -41.86 94.99
C THR A 62 27.47 -42.02 93.63
N PHE A 63 27.30 -41.02 92.78
CA PHE A 63 27.99 -40.90 91.50
C PHE A 63 28.06 -39.43 91.08
N THR A 64 28.99 -39.13 90.18
CA THR A 64 29.08 -37.85 89.48
C THR A 64 28.59 -38.04 88.04
N LYS A 65 27.52 -37.34 87.63
CA LYS A 65 27.05 -37.36 86.23
C LYS A 65 28.09 -36.77 85.27
N GLY A 66 28.06 -37.24 84.04
CA GLY A 66 28.83 -36.66 82.94
C GLY A 66 28.21 -35.38 82.36
N PRO A 67 28.84 -34.82 81.33
CA PRO A 67 28.31 -33.65 80.61
C PRO A 67 27.06 -34.00 79.80
N ASP A 68 26.30 -32.97 79.42
CA ASP A 68 25.21 -33.08 78.45
C ASP A 68 25.73 -33.60 77.11
N GLN A 69 24.88 -34.28 76.35
CA GLN A 69 25.23 -34.91 75.09
C GLN A 69 24.61 -34.16 73.92
N SER A 70 25.34 -34.08 72.80
CA SER A 70 24.87 -33.47 71.57
C SER A 70 25.33 -34.30 70.38
N VAL A 71 24.40 -34.75 69.56
CA VAL A 71 24.67 -35.56 68.37
C VAL A 71 23.84 -35.08 67.19
N ASN A 72 24.23 -35.48 65.98
CA ASN A 72 23.40 -35.21 64.81
C ASN A 72 22.25 -36.22 64.73
N ALA A 73 21.13 -35.80 64.15
CA ALA A 73 20.07 -36.71 63.72
C ALA A 73 20.65 -37.72 62.72
N ASN A 74 20.02 -38.90 62.64
CA ASN A 74 20.41 -39.98 61.72
C ASN A 74 21.77 -40.65 62.02
N VAL A 75 22.35 -40.45 63.22
CA VAL A 75 23.48 -41.26 63.68
C VAL A 75 22.98 -42.59 64.26
N GLY A 76 23.84 -43.61 64.20
CA GLY A 76 23.57 -44.91 64.83
C GLY A 76 23.63 -44.87 66.36
N ALA A 77 23.70 -46.04 66.98
CA ALA A 77 23.82 -46.17 68.42
C ALA A 77 25.04 -45.39 68.95
N GLN A 78 24.81 -44.64 70.03
CA GLN A 78 25.82 -43.86 70.73
C GLN A 78 26.25 -44.63 71.98
N THR A 79 27.55 -44.61 72.25
CA THR A 79 28.15 -45.22 73.45
C THR A 79 29.19 -44.26 74.01
N VAL A 80 28.97 -43.80 75.24
CA VAL A 80 29.83 -42.84 75.93
C VAL A 80 30.40 -43.54 77.17
N ALA A 81 31.59 -44.10 77.01
CA ALA A 81 32.30 -44.78 78.09
C ALA A 81 32.64 -43.78 79.21
N ASN A 82 32.58 -44.24 80.46
CA ASN A 82 32.88 -43.44 81.65
C ASN A 82 32.09 -42.12 81.74
N TRP A 83 30.85 -42.10 81.24
CA TRP A 83 30.01 -40.91 81.34
C TRP A 83 29.67 -40.60 82.80
N ALA A 84 29.23 -41.60 83.58
CA ALA A 84 29.12 -41.47 85.03
C ALA A 84 30.43 -41.94 85.68
N THR A 85 30.93 -41.17 86.64
CA THR A 85 32.20 -41.43 87.36
C THR A 85 32.00 -41.32 88.87
N ASN A 86 33.03 -41.65 89.65
CA ASN A 86 32.97 -41.68 91.12
C ASN A 86 31.78 -42.50 91.65
N ILE A 87 31.51 -43.63 90.99
CA ILE A 87 30.41 -44.53 91.31
C ILE A 87 30.79 -45.31 92.58
N SER A 88 30.01 -45.15 93.64
CA SER A 88 30.24 -45.81 94.92
C SER A 88 28.92 -46.33 95.49
N ALA A 89 28.95 -47.53 96.08
CA ALA A 89 27.84 -48.04 96.88
C ALA A 89 27.70 -47.28 98.20
N GLY A 90 28.82 -46.76 98.73
CA GLY A 90 28.87 -46.05 100.00
C GLY A 90 30.20 -46.31 100.71
N PRO A 91 30.27 -46.22 102.04
CA PRO A 91 31.48 -46.53 102.81
C PRO A 91 31.94 -47.99 102.66
N ALA A 92 33.11 -48.32 103.20
CA ALA A 92 33.78 -49.59 102.95
C ALA A 92 32.97 -50.84 103.35
N ASN A 93 32.03 -50.73 104.29
CA ASN A 93 31.12 -51.83 104.68
C ASN A 93 30.08 -52.17 103.59
N GLU A 94 29.98 -51.37 102.54
CA GLU A 94 28.98 -51.50 101.47
C GLU A 94 29.62 -51.89 100.13
N SER A 95 30.95 -52.08 100.08
CA SER A 95 31.70 -52.32 98.85
C SER A 95 31.28 -53.60 98.09
N GLY A 96 30.54 -54.50 98.73
CA GLY A 96 29.99 -55.72 98.13
C GLY A 96 28.59 -55.56 97.52
N GLN A 97 27.97 -54.38 97.64
CA GLN A 97 26.64 -54.14 97.10
C GLN A 97 26.67 -53.94 95.58
N THR A 98 25.57 -54.31 94.93
CA THR A 98 25.43 -54.23 93.46
C THR A 98 24.69 -52.96 93.07
N LEU A 99 25.24 -52.22 92.11
CA LEU A 99 24.71 -50.93 91.69
C LEU A 99 23.96 -51.01 90.36
N THR A 100 22.82 -50.33 90.29
CA THR A 100 21.95 -50.24 89.12
C THR A 100 21.58 -48.79 88.85
N PHE A 101 21.83 -48.29 87.64
CA PHE A 101 21.31 -46.99 87.23
C PHE A 101 19.88 -47.12 86.73
N ASN A 102 19.01 -46.23 87.22
CA ASN A 102 17.61 -46.14 86.83
C ASN A 102 17.36 -44.82 86.11
N VAL A 103 16.76 -44.88 84.91
CA VAL A 103 16.28 -43.69 84.21
C VAL A 103 14.85 -43.42 84.66
N THR A 104 14.68 -42.39 85.48
CA THR A 104 13.42 -42.05 86.16
C THR A 104 12.61 -41.00 85.42
N GLY A 105 13.19 -40.33 84.42
CA GLY A 105 12.47 -39.38 83.57
C GLY A 105 13.13 -39.18 82.20
N ASN A 106 12.31 -39.02 81.16
CA ASN A 106 12.71 -38.60 79.83
C ASN A 106 11.60 -37.72 79.25
N THR A 107 11.89 -36.43 79.04
CA THR A 107 10.88 -35.47 78.53
C THR A 107 10.51 -35.67 77.07
N ASN A 108 11.31 -36.43 76.30
CA ASN A 108 11.06 -36.71 74.89
C ASN A 108 11.51 -38.13 74.51
N PRO A 109 10.75 -39.17 74.91
CA PRO A 109 11.08 -40.56 74.58
C PRO A 109 11.11 -40.84 73.07
N GLY A 110 10.28 -40.14 72.29
CA GLY A 110 10.22 -40.28 70.83
C GLY A 110 11.48 -39.84 70.08
N LEU A 111 12.38 -39.10 70.77
CA LEU A 111 13.69 -38.73 70.25
C LEU A 111 14.63 -39.93 70.07
N PHE A 112 14.30 -41.09 70.67
CA PHE A 112 15.16 -42.26 70.68
C PHE A 112 14.44 -43.52 70.19
N SER A 113 15.10 -44.26 69.29
CA SER A 113 14.69 -45.62 68.92
C SER A 113 15.14 -46.66 69.95
N ALA A 114 16.22 -46.35 70.69
CA ALA A 114 16.60 -47.00 71.93
C ALA A 114 16.93 -45.91 72.97
N GLY A 115 16.13 -45.84 74.03
CA GLY A 115 16.25 -44.79 75.05
C GLY A 115 17.61 -44.82 75.79
N PRO A 116 17.97 -43.72 76.48
CA PRO A 116 19.18 -43.66 77.28
C PRO A 116 19.22 -44.73 78.37
N ALA A 117 20.37 -45.38 78.55
CA ALA A 117 20.64 -46.33 79.62
C ALA A 117 22.09 -46.17 80.10
N ILE A 118 22.35 -46.41 81.39
CA ILE A 118 23.69 -46.32 81.98
C ILE A 118 24.04 -47.68 82.61
N SER A 119 25.20 -48.24 82.27
CA SER A 119 25.69 -49.48 82.90
C SER A 119 26.14 -49.23 84.34
N SER A 120 26.25 -50.28 85.16
CA SER A 120 26.83 -50.20 86.51
C SER A 120 28.27 -49.67 86.54
N SER A 121 29.00 -49.77 85.42
CA SER A 121 30.33 -49.17 85.22
C SER A 121 30.32 -47.72 84.73
N GLY A 122 29.15 -47.11 84.54
CA GLY A 122 29.00 -45.70 84.15
C GLY A 122 29.02 -45.42 82.65
N THR A 123 28.85 -46.43 81.78
CA THR A 123 28.77 -46.22 80.33
C THR A 123 27.34 -45.86 79.92
N LEU A 124 27.16 -44.70 79.27
CA LEU A 124 25.88 -44.25 78.73
C LEU A 124 25.69 -44.78 77.29
N THR A 125 24.53 -45.35 76.99
CA THR A 125 24.13 -45.76 75.64
C THR A 125 22.75 -45.20 75.27
N TYR A 126 22.54 -44.84 74.01
CA TYR A 126 21.25 -44.43 73.44
C TYR A 126 21.33 -44.48 71.91
N THR A 127 20.19 -44.59 71.24
CA THR A 127 20.11 -44.51 69.77
C THR A 127 19.07 -43.47 69.39
N PRO A 128 19.45 -42.32 68.80
CA PRO A 128 18.49 -41.36 68.27
C PRO A 128 17.52 -42.01 67.28
N THR A 129 16.27 -41.56 67.28
CA THR A 129 15.32 -41.93 66.22
C THR A 129 15.77 -41.26 64.93
N ALA A 130 15.84 -42.03 63.83
CA ALA A 130 16.14 -41.46 62.52
C ALA A 130 15.15 -40.34 62.18
N ASN A 131 15.64 -39.26 61.57
CA ASN A 131 14.87 -38.13 61.08
C ASN A 131 14.14 -37.31 62.17
N VAL A 132 14.52 -37.45 63.44
CA VAL A 132 13.98 -36.68 64.56
C VAL A 132 15.08 -35.81 65.17
N SER A 133 14.80 -34.53 65.36
CA SER A 133 15.65 -33.59 66.10
C SER A 133 14.90 -33.01 67.29
N GLY A 134 15.64 -32.56 68.28
CA GLY A 134 15.08 -31.97 69.50
C GLY A 134 15.99 -32.22 70.68
N ALA A 135 15.52 -31.86 71.87
CA ALA A 135 16.21 -32.13 73.12
C ALA A 135 15.34 -33.01 74.02
N ALA A 136 15.99 -33.90 74.76
CA ALA A 136 15.40 -34.69 75.82
C ALA A 136 16.17 -34.43 77.12
N MET A 137 15.46 -34.03 78.17
CA MET A 137 16.02 -33.99 79.51
C MET A 137 15.84 -35.36 80.14
N ILE A 138 16.97 -35.98 80.52
CA ILE A 138 17.04 -37.31 81.11
C ILE A 138 17.34 -37.17 82.60
N THR A 139 16.50 -37.77 83.44
CA THR A 139 16.70 -37.82 84.90
C THR A 139 17.03 -39.24 85.31
N ILE A 140 18.08 -39.39 86.11
CA ILE A 140 18.63 -40.68 86.55
C ILE A 140 18.86 -40.73 88.05
N THR A 141 18.79 -41.93 88.62
CA THR A 141 19.25 -42.26 89.98
C THR A 141 20.15 -43.49 89.93
N LEU A 142 21.00 -43.65 90.95
CA LEU A 142 21.75 -44.87 91.20
C LEU A 142 21.09 -45.59 92.38
N GLN A 143 20.92 -46.91 92.27
CA GLN A 143 20.34 -47.73 93.32
C GLN A 143 21.30 -48.88 93.67
N ASP A 144 21.55 -49.11 94.95
CA ASP A 144 22.25 -50.28 95.46
C ASP A 144 21.25 -51.37 95.92
N ASN A 145 21.75 -52.51 96.41
CA ASN A 145 20.92 -53.60 96.91
C ASN A 145 20.92 -53.75 98.46
N GLY A 146 21.39 -52.75 99.20
CA GLY A 146 21.43 -52.74 100.66
C GLY A 146 20.07 -52.44 101.32
N GLY A 147 19.14 -51.82 100.56
CA GLY A 147 17.75 -51.61 100.95
C GLY A 147 17.52 -50.50 101.98
N THR A 148 16.26 -50.29 102.38
CA THR A 148 15.83 -49.14 103.19
C THR A 148 15.56 -49.45 104.68
N ALA A 149 15.98 -50.63 105.15
CA ALA A 149 15.77 -51.04 106.54
C ALA A 149 16.52 -50.12 107.53
N PHE A 150 15.97 -49.98 108.74
CA PHE A 150 16.54 -49.15 109.81
C PHE A 150 16.77 -47.66 109.44
N GLY A 151 16.05 -47.16 108.43
CA GLY A 151 16.18 -45.78 107.95
C GLY A 151 17.31 -45.58 106.94
N GLY A 152 17.84 -46.66 106.37
CA GLY A 152 18.83 -46.60 105.29
C GLY A 152 18.25 -46.08 103.98
N PHE A 153 19.14 -45.62 103.10
CA PHE A 153 18.79 -45.13 101.76
C PHE A 153 19.51 -45.99 100.75
N ASP A 154 18.79 -46.63 99.83
CA ASP A 154 19.38 -47.46 98.77
C ASP A 154 19.45 -46.73 97.43
N THR A 155 18.96 -45.49 97.37
CA THR A 155 18.80 -44.72 96.13
C THR A 155 19.43 -43.34 96.28
N SER A 156 20.25 -42.95 95.31
CA SER A 156 20.87 -41.62 95.24
C SER A 156 19.84 -40.51 95.04
N GLY A 157 20.22 -39.26 95.31
CA GLY A 157 19.47 -38.10 94.79
C GLY A 157 19.39 -38.13 93.24
N PRO A 158 18.30 -37.62 92.64
CA PRO A 158 18.16 -37.58 91.18
C PRO A 158 19.14 -36.58 90.56
N GLN A 159 19.72 -36.95 89.43
CA GLN A 159 20.56 -36.07 88.62
C GLN A 159 20.02 -36.02 87.19
N SER A 160 20.08 -34.85 86.56
CA SER A 160 19.59 -34.67 85.18
C SER A 160 20.68 -34.18 84.23
N PHE A 161 20.55 -34.59 82.97
CA PHE A 161 21.37 -34.12 81.85
C PHE A 161 20.52 -34.05 80.58
N THR A 162 20.98 -33.26 79.61
CA THR A 162 20.28 -33.12 78.34
C THR A 162 20.96 -33.95 77.27
N ILE A 163 20.17 -34.58 76.40
CA ILE A 163 20.62 -35.10 75.11
C ILE A 163 19.95 -34.28 74.02
N SER A 164 20.75 -33.57 73.24
CA SER A 164 20.30 -32.81 72.07
C SER A 164 20.62 -33.57 70.78
N VAL A 165 19.62 -33.75 69.94
CA VAL A 165 19.77 -34.31 68.59
C VAL A 165 19.53 -33.17 67.61
N ASN A 166 20.59 -32.74 66.91
CA ASN A 166 20.56 -31.60 66.01
C ASN A 166 20.41 -32.05 64.55
N CYS A 167 19.72 -31.29 63.72
CA CYS A 167 19.76 -31.53 62.28
C CYS A 167 21.15 -31.21 61.71
N ALA A 168 21.59 -32.02 60.75
CA ALA A 168 22.81 -31.76 60.00
C ALA A 168 22.69 -30.45 59.18
N PRO A 169 23.82 -29.83 58.79
CA PRO A 169 23.81 -28.69 57.87
C PRO A 169 23.03 -29.03 56.59
N THR A 170 22.26 -28.06 56.09
CA THR A 170 21.45 -28.20 54.88
C THR A 170 22.03 -27.42 53.70
N ILE A 171 23.32 -27.07 53.76
CA ILE A 171 24.02 -26.32 52.72
C ILE A 171 24.87 -27.30 51.91
N VAL A 172 24.64 -27.35 50.61
CA VAL A 172 25.50 -28.05 49.65
C VAL A 172 26.75 -27.20 49.43
N THR A 173 27.92 -27.80 49.63
CA THR A 173 29.22 -27.11 49.64
C THR A 173 30.16 -27.58 48.54
N ASN A 174 29.79 -28.60 47.77
CA ASN A 174 30.55 -29.04 46.60
C ASN A 174 29.63 -29.71 45.57
N SER A 175 30.09 -29.75 44.31
CA SER A 175 29.36 -30.33 43.18
C SER A 175 29.64 -31.81 42.94
N ASN A 176 30.27 -32.50 43.89
CA ASN A 176 30.43 -33.94 43.77
C ASN A 176 29.05 -34.60 43.79
N ASP A 177 28.93 -35.78 43.19
CA ASP A 177 27.67 -36.52 43.18
C ASP A 177 27.37 -37.19 44.53
N SER A 178 28.40 -37.55 45.29
CA SER A 178 28.29 -38.23 46.58
C SER A 178 29.38 -37.76 47.55
N GLY A 179 29.25 -38.15 48.82
CA GLY A 179 30.16 -37.77 49.89
C GLY A 179 29.68 -36.59 50.73
N ALA A 180 30.50 -36.19 51.72
CA ALA A 180 30.17 -35.09 52.60
C ALA A 180 30.07 -33.77 51.82
N GLY A 181 29.05 -32.96 52.13
CA GLY A 181 28.81 -31.67 51.49
C GLY A 181 28.20 -31.72 50.08
N SER A 182 28.08 -32.91 49.47
CA SER A 182 27.38 -33.07 48.19
C SER A 182 25.87 -33.01 48.34
N LEU A 183 25.14 -32.69 47.27
CA LEU A 183 23.68 -32.67 47.30
C LEU A 183 23.07 -33.99 47.80
N ARG A 184 23.60 -35.14 47.34
CA ARG A 184 23.16 -36.46 47.78
C ARG A 184 23.43 -36.70 49.27
N GLY A 185 24.61 -36.32 49.76
CA GLY A 185 24.96 -36.43 51.17
C GLY A 185 24.09 -35.55 52.07
N ILE A 186 23.78 -34.33 51.60
CA ILE A 186 22.88 -33.41 52.31
C ILE A 186 21.45 -33.96 52.34
N ILE A 187 20.90 -34.48 51.23
CA ILE A 187 19.57 -35.11 51.21
C ILE A 187 19.48 -36.26 52.23
N ALA A 188 20.49 -37.13 52.27
CA ALA A 188 20.50 -38.28 53.16
C ALA A 188 20.51 -37.88 54.65
N SER A 189 21.29 -36.87 55.01
CA SER A 189 21.47 -36.42 56.40
C SER A 189 20.44 -35.39 56.87
N ALA A 190 19.76 -34.70 55.96
CA ALA A 190 18.75 -33.69 56.28
C ALA A 190 17.56 -34.28 57.03
N CYS A 191 17.03 -33.50 57.98
CA CYS A 191 15.77 -33.77 58.64
C CYS A 191 14.58 -33.47 57.71
N PRO A 192 13.44 -34.14 57.87
CA PRO A 192 12.19 -33.75 57.22
C PRO A 192 11.85 -32.27 57.50
N GLY A 193 11.39 -31.55 56.48
CA GLY A 193 11.07 -30.12 56.53
C GLY A 193 12.26 -29.20 56.25
N SER A 194 13.47 -29.75 56.07
CA SER A 194 14.67 -28.94 55.82
C SER A 194 14.61 -28.18 54.49
N THR A 195 15.16 -26.96 54.50
CA THR A 195 15.49 -26.22 53.27
C THR A 195 16.96 -26.43 52.92
N ILE A 196 17.19 -27.06 51.78
CA ILE A 196 18.50 -27.29 51.19
C ILE A 196 18.88 -26.08 50.34
N THR A 197 20.04 -25.49 50.62
CA THR A 197 20.60 -24.33 49.89
C THR A 197 21.98 -24.67 49.33
N PHE A 198 22.54 -23.79 48.50
CA PHE A 198 23.80 -24.06 47.78
C PHE A 198 24.80 -22.92 48.03
N ASP A 199 26.00 -23.27 48.49
CA ASP A 199 27.11 -22.33 48.61
C ASP A 199 27.74 -22.10 47.23
N MET A 200 27.37 -20.98 46.62
CA MET A 200 27.86 -20.54 45.31
C MET A 200 29.16 -19.73 45.39
N THR A 201 29.84 -19.70 46.54
CA THR A 201 31.15 -19.05 46.63
C THR A 201 32.20 -19.79 45.77
N PRO A 202 33.15 -19.07 45.15
CA PRO A 202 34.16 -19.71 44.30
C PRO A 202 34.90 -20.83 45.01
N GLY A 203 34.92 -22.03 44.40
CA GLY A 203 35.55 -23.23 44.96
C GLY A 203 34.60 -24.21 45.67
N HIS A 204 33.33 -23.85 45.87
CA HIS A 204 32.30 -24.71 46.45
C HIS A 204 31.42 -25.35 45.37
N VAL A 205 30.15 -24.93 45.23
CA VAL A 205 29.24 -25.45 44.22
C VAL A 205 29.48 -24.75 42.87
N THR A 206 29.84 -25.55 41.87
CA THR A 206 29.85 -25.17 40.45
C THR A 206 28.68 -25.81 39.70
N SER A 207 28.04 -25.05 38.81
CA SER A 207 26.98 -25.56 37.93
C SER A 207 27.58 -26.18 36.65
N PRO A 208 27.10 -27.35 36.18
CA PRO A 208 26.08 -28.19 36.80
C PRO A 208 26.60 -29.06 37.96
N ILE A 209 25.72 -29.43 38.90
CA ILE A 209 25.90 -30.62 39.74
C ILE A 209 25.53 -31.83 38.88
N THR A 210 26.51 -32.66 38.53
CA THR A 210 26.34 -33.78 37.61
C THR A 210 26.18 -35.09 38.36
N LEU A 211 25.06 -35.77 38.16
CA LEU A 211 24.77 -37.08 38.77
C LEU A 211 25.42 -38.20 37.96
N THR A 212 26.14 -39.09 38.64
CA THR A 212 26.90 -40.21 38.04
C THR A 212 26.54 -41.56 38.66
N THR A 213 26.01 -41.59 39.87
CA THR A 213 25.64 -42.78 40.65
C THR A 213 24.12 -42.96 40.72
N GLY A 214 23.37 -42.35 39.80
CA GLY A 214 21.92 -42.51 39.68
C GLY A 214 21.11 -41.34 40.23
N GLU A 215 19.80 -41.55 40.33
CA GLU A 215 18.82 -40.53 40.74
C GLU A 215 18.94 -40.12 42.22
N LEU A 216 18.38 -38.95 42.55
CA LEU A 216 18.22 -38.47 43.92
C LEU A 216 16.87 -38.91 44.45
N LEU A 217 16.88 -39.81 45.45
CA LEU A 217 15.68 -40.30 46.12
C LEU A 217 15.21 -39.30 47.18
N ILE A 218 13.94 -38.91 47.11
CA ILE A 218 13.28 -38.02 48.08
C ILE A 218 12.21 -38.81 48.84
N ASP A 219 12.52 -39.13 50.08
CA ASP A 219 11.70 -39.94 50.99
C ASP A 219 11.17 -39.13 52.20
N LYS A 220 11.48 -37.84 52.27
CA LYS A 220 11.15 -36.92 53.36
C LYS A 220 10.83 -35.52 52.80
N ASN A 221 10.11 -34.71 53.58
CA ASN A 221 9.78 -33.33 53.19
C ASN A 221 11.06 -32.53 53.02
N LEU A 222 11.28 -31.92 51.87
CA LEU A 222 12.47 -31.11 51.60
C LEU A 222 12.10 -29.94 50.69
N THR A 223 12.76 -28.79 50.91
CA THR A 223 12.72 -27.65 49.99
C THR A 223 14.11 -27.49 49.39
N PHE A 224 14.24 -27.61 48.08
CA PHE A 224 15.46 -27.31 47.34
C PHE A 224 15.40 -25.86 46.87
N GLN A 225 16.11 -24.98 47.57
CA GLN A 225 16.19 -23.55 47.26
C GLN A 225 17.49 -23.27 46.51
N GLY A 226 17.40 -23.19 45.19
CA GLY A 226 18.51 -22.80 44.34
C GLY A 226 18.80 -21.29 44.41
N PRO A 227 19.96 -20.87 43.86
CA PRO A 227 20.34 -19.46 43.78
C PRO A 227 19.65 -18.70 42.62
N GLY A 228 18.97 -19.39 41.70
CA GLY A 228 18.40 -18.88 40.45
C GLY A 228 18.45 -19.95 39.36
N ALA A 229 17.39 -20.09 38.55
CA ALA A 229 17.32 -21.12 37.51
C ALA A 229 18.42 -20.96 36.45
N ASN A 230 18.86 -19.72 36.19
CA ASN A 230 19.97 -19.40 35.30
C ASN A 230 21.36 -19.61 35.92
N LEU A 231 21.45 -19.94 37.21
CA LEU A 231 22.71 -20.04 37.96
C LEU A 231 23.08 -21.48 38.33
N LEU A 232 22.10 -22.32 38.68
CA LEU A 232 22.36 -23.69 39.11
C LEU A 232 21.55 -24.69 38.30
N THR A 233 22.26 -25.65 37.70
CA THR A 233 21.70 -26.83 37.05
C THR A 233 22.04 -28.07 37.87
N ILE A 234 21.04 -28.88 38.19
CA ILE A 234 21.19 -30.24 38.70
C ILE A 234 20.92 -31.17 37.52
N SER A 235 21.94 -31.93 37.13
CA SER A 235 21.92 -32.68 35.88
C SER A 235 21.97 -34.18 36.08
N GLY A 236 21.04 -34.91 35.45
CA GLY A 236 21.05 -36.38 35.38
C GLY A 236 22.08 -36.94 34.39
N ASN A 237 22.91 -36.07 33.79
CA ASN A 237 24.02 -36.40 32.92
C ASN A 237 23.66 -37.27 31.69
N ASN A 238 22.44 -37.14 31.19
CA ASN A 238 21.85 -38.02 30.17
C ASN A 238 22.01 -39.51 30.52
N ASN A 239 22.02 -39.87 31.80
CA ASN A 239 22.30 -41.25 32.23
C ASN A 239 21.34 -41.74 33.32
N SER A 240 20.82 -40.84 34.15
CA SER A 240 19.81 -41.16 35.15
C SER A 240 18.69 -40.15 35.17
N ARG A 241 17.56 -40.54 35.76
CA ARG A 241 16.58 -39.58 36.28
C ARG A 241 17.28 -38.61 37.24
N VAL A 242 16.77 -37.37 37.36
CA VAL A 242 17.32 -36.42 38.35
C VAL A 242 16.72 -36.68 39.73
N PHE A 243 15.40 -36.56 39.88
CA PHE A 243 14.70 -36.73 41.16
C PHE A 243 13.61 -37.80 41.11
N ASN A 244 13.53 -38.63 42.14
CA ASN A 244 12.46 -39.59 42.35
C ASN A 244 11.85 -39.41 43.75
N VAL A 245 10.60 -38.96 43.78
CA VAL A 245 9.84 -38.70 45.00
C VAL A 245 9.03 -39.95 45.34
N THR A 246 9.36 -40.58 46.46
CA THR A 246 8.80 -41.89 46.84
C THR A 246 7.84 -41.81 48.03
N MET A 247 7.78 -40.66 48.69
CA MET A 247 6.93 -40.45 49.84
C MET A 247 5.45 -40.19 49.51
N ALA A 248 4.54 -40.59 50.38
CA ALA A 248 3.09 -40.46 50.19
C ALA A 248 2.52 -39.16 50.80
N SER A 249 1.34 -38.73 50.35
CA SER A 249 0.53 -37.65 50.95
C SER A 249 0.39 -37.81 52.48
N PRO A 250 0.37 -36.71 53.28
CA PRO A 250 0.31 -35.28 52.89
C PRO A 250 1.68 -34.63 52.70
N ASN A 251 2.73 -35.42 52.45
CA ASN A 251 4.09 -34.91 52.34
C ASN A 251 4.32 -34.04 51.09
N ILE A 252 5.27 -33.11 51.23
CA ILE A 252 5.55 -32.05 50.25
C ILE A 252 7.05 -31.98 49.97
N VAL A 253 7.41 -31.93 48.70
CA VAL A 253 8.74 -31.52 48.24
C VAL A 253 8.62 -30.29 47.36
N THR A 254 9.53 -29.33 47.53
CA THR A 254 9.54 -28.08 46.75
C THR A 254 10.88 -27.93 46.03
N PHE A 255 10.84 -27.57 44.75
CA PHE A 255 11.98 -27.19 43.93
C PHE A 255 11.83 -25.73 43.53
N ALA A 256 12.73 -24.87 43.99
CA ALA A 256 12.68 -23.43 43.79
C ALA A 256 13.99 -22.90 43.20
N ASP A 257 13.89 -21.97 42.24
CA ASP A 257 15.00 -21.18 41.70
C ASP A 257 16.21 -22.02 41.22
N LEU A 258 15.95 -23.10 40.48
CA LEU A 258 16.99 -23.97 39.92
C LEU A 258 16.60 -24.58 38.58
N THR A 259 17.57 -25.14 37.87
CA THR A 259 17.37 -25.93 36.66
C THR A 259 17.55 -27.42 36.94
N ILE A 260 16.60 -28.24 36.48
CA ILE A 260 16.64 -29.71 36.49
C ILE A 260 16.77 -30.17 35.04
N ALA A 261 17.92 -30.72 34.67
CA ALA A 261 18.20 -30.95 33.26
C ALA A 261 18.91 -32.25 32.90
N ASN A 262 18.79 -32.63 31.64
CA ASN A 262 19.48 -33.77 31.06
C ASN A 262 19.26 -35.06 31.88
N GLY A 263 18.10 -35.21 32.51
CA GLY A 263 17.71 -36.47 33.13
C GLY A 263 17.34 -37.46 32.03
N MET A 264 17.79 -38.71 32.12
CA MET A 264 17.45 -39.75 31.14
C MET A 264 17.12 -41.08 31.81
N VAL A 265 16.00 -41.68 31.40
CA VAL A 265 15.67 -43.06 31.75
C VAL A 265 15.40 -43.89 30.49
N ALA A 266 16.13 -44.99 30.34
CA ALA A 266 16.00 -45.89 29.19
C ALA A 266 14.78 -46.83 29.32
N GLY A 267 14.39 -47.48 28.22
CA GLY A 267 13.48 -48.64 28.23
C GLY A 267 12.01 -48.34 28.53
N GLY A 268 11.52 -47.14 28.24
CA GLY A 268 10.09 -46.79 28.44
C GLY A 268 9.72 -46.43 29.88
N SER A 269 10.71 -46.23 30.75
CA SER A 269 10.49 -45.79 32.14
C SER A 269 9.99 -44.32 32.21
N SER A 270 9.63 -43.87 33.41
CA SER A 270 8.83 -42.66 33.66
C SER A 270 9.65 -41.49 34.23
N GLY A 271 9.30 -40.24 33.94
CA GLY A 271 9.83 -39.03 34.61
C GLY A 271 11.34 -38.83 34.41
N GLY A 272 11.77 -38.14 33.35
CA GLY A 272 13.20 -37.93 33.08
C GLY A 272 13.83 -36.94 34.07
N GLY A 273 13.19 -35.78 34.25
CA GLY A 273 13.61 -34.80 35.25
C GLY A 273 13.12 -35.20 36.65
N ILE A 274 11.81 -35.18 36.84
CA ILE A 274 11.15 -35.52 38.11
C ILE A 274 10.16 -36.67 37.90
N LEU A 275 10.25 -37.68 38.75
CA LEU A 275 9.17 -38.67 38.94
C LEU A 275 8.53 -38.46 40.32
N ASN A 276 7.25 -38.08 40.35
CA ASN A 276 6.42 -38.25 41.54
C ASN A 276 5.87 -39.69 41.54
N ASN A 277 6.60 -40.61 42.17
CA ASN A 277 6.31 -42.05 42.15
C ASN A 277 5.29 -42.46 43.23
N SER A 278 4.63 -41.50 43.86
CA SER A 278 3.76 -41.71 45.01
C SER A 278 2.68 -40.63 45.05
N THR A 279 2.03 -40.46 46.19
CA THR A 279 0.89 -39.53 46.36
C THR A 279 1.28 -38.18 46.95
N ALA A 280 2.58 -37.86 47.05
CA ALA A 280 3.07 -36.59 47.56
C ALA A 280 2.67 -35.38 46.70
N THR A 281 2.79 -34.20 47.30
CA THR A 281 2.75 -32.92 46.59
C THR A 281 4.16 -32.52 46.15
N VAL A 282 4.33 -32.21 44.87
CA VAL A 282 5.56 -31.68 44.28
C VAL A 282 5.32 -30.24 43.83
N ASN A 283 6.02 -29.28 44.42
CA ASN A 283 5.99 -27.89 44.01
C ASN A 283 7.23 -27.58 43.17
N VAL A 284 7.05 -26.94 42.01
CA VAL A 284 8.11 -26.44 41.15
C VAL A 284 7.84 -24.96 40.90
N THR A 285 8.73 -24.09 41.40
CA THR A 285 8.52 -22.65 41.41
C THR A 285 9.75 -21.92 40.89
N ASN A 286 9.60 -20.91 40.02
CA ASN A 286 10.71 -20.14 39.46
C ASN A 286 11.85 -21.02 38.90
N SER A 287 11.52 -22.20 38.39
CA SER A 287 12.49 -23.24 38.05
C SER A 287 12.36 -23.65 36.59
N THR A 288 13.41 -24.28 36.06
CA THR A 288 13.42 -24.79 34.68
C THR A 288 13.62 -26.29 34.66
N LEU A 289 12.77 -27.03 33.96
CA LEU A 289 12.96 -28.45 33.64
C LEU A 289 13.29 -28.54 32.16
N SER A 290 14.55 -28.88 31.83
CA SER A 290 15.01 -28.82 30.44
C SER A 290 15.77 -30.05 29.94
N ASN A 291 15.60 -30.38 28.65
CA ASN A 291 16.34 -31.45 27.97
C ASN A 291 16.26 -32.82 28.67
N ASN A 292 15.20 -33.09 29.44
CA ASN A 292 15.02 -34.37 30.11
C ASN A 292 14.32 -35.37 29.17
N THR A 293 14.69 -36.64 29.25
CA THR A 293 14.23 -37.71 28.36
C THR A 293 13.70 -38.92 29.13
N ALA A 294 12.50 -39.40 28.79
CA ALA A 294 11.90 -40.61 29.37
C ALA A 294 11.01 -41.34 28.35
N GLY A 295 10.42 -42.47 28.74
CA GLY A 295 9.29 -43.07 28.02
C GLY A 295 8.01 -42.26 28.20
N PHE A 296 7.68 -41.97 29.46
CA PHE A 296 6.53 -41.16 29.85
C PHE A 296 6.97 -39.97 30.69
N GLY A 297 6.52 -38.76 30.38
CA GLY A 297 6.86 -37.58 31.17
C GLY A 297 8.34 -37.22 31.05
N GLY A 298 8.76 -36.70 29.89
CA GLY A 298 10.17 -36.34 29.65
C GLY A 298 10.68 -35.39 30.73
N GLY A 299 9.98 -34.29 30.96
CA GLY A 299 10.28 -33.35 32.04
C GLY A 299 9.82 -33.88 33.39
N LEU A 300 8.53 -34.19 33.51
CA LEU A 300 7.89 -34.60 34.76
C LEU A 300 6.84 -35.69 34.53
N LEU A 301 6.79 -36.66 35.44
CA LEU A 301 5.66 -37.57 35.56
C LEU A 301 5.03 -37.51 36.95
N ASN A 302 3.70 -37.41 36.98
CA ASN A 302 2.89 -37.51 38.19
C ASN A 302 2.13 -38.84 38.21
N PHE A 303 2.25 -39.61 39.30
CA PHE A 303 1.66 -40.93 39.43
C PHE A 303 0.47 -40.96 40.40
N SER A 304 -0.46 -41.90 40.16
CA SER A 304 -1.58 -42.21 41.06
C SER A 304 -2.43 -40.99 41.45
N THR A 305 -2.45 -40.60 42.73
CA THR A 305 -3.18 -39.43 43.26
C THR A 305 -2.24 -38.29 43.66
N GLY A 306 -1.00 -38.28 43.16
CA GLY A 306 -0.02 -37.23 43.47
C GLY A 306 -0.50 -35.86 42.99
N VAL A 307 0.04 -34.81 43.59
CA VAL A 307 -0.26 -33.42 43.21
C VAL A 307 1.01 -32.76 42.73
N VAL A 308 0.96 -32.08 41.58
CA VAL A 308 2.08 -31.26 41.11
C VAL A 308 1.61 -29.83 40.87
N ASN A 309 2.31 -28.89 41.49
CA ASN A 309 2.07 -27.47 41.33
C ASN A 309 3.28 -26.84 40.64
N LEU A 310 3.08 -26.30 39.44
CA LEU A 310 4.09 -25.57 38.68
C LEU A 310 3.70 -24.09 38.62
N SER A 311 4.59 -23.23 39.08
CA SER A 311 4.40 -21.78 39.01
C SER A 311 5.64 -21.04 38.55
N ASN A 312 5.47 -19.99 37.75
CA ASN A 312 6.56 -19.14 37.25
C ASN A 312 7.73 -19.95 36.65
N SER A 313 7.43 -21.09 36.01
CA SER A 313 8.44 -22.09 35.66
C SER A 313 8.41 -22.42 34.17
N THR A 314 9.56 -22.83 33.65
CA THR A 314 9.71 -23.22 32.24
C THR A 314 9.96 -24.72 32.13
N LEU A 315 9.18 -25.41 31.30
CA LEU A 315 9.46 -26.78 30.88
C LEU A 315 9.80 -26.73 29.39
N ASN A 316 11.07 -26.97 29.04
CA ASN A 316 11.49 -26.86 27.65
C ASN A 316 12.36 -27.99 27.13
N ASN A 317 12.18 -28.32 25.84
CA ASN A 317 12.99 -29.32 25.13
C ASN A 317 13.03 -30.69 25.80
N ASN A 318 12.01 -31.04 26.60
CA ASN A 318 11.92 -32.37 27.20
C ASN A 318 11.30 -33.35 26.21
N THR A 319 11.79 -34.59 26.20
CA THR A 319 11.41 -35.61 25.23
C THR A 319 10.82 -36.84 25.92
N ALA A 320 9.64 -37.27 25.50
CA ALA A 320 9.06 -38.55 25.84
C ALA A 320 9.00 -39.42 24.60
N THR A 321 9.57 -40.63 24.65
CA THR A 321 9.51 -41.57 23.51
C THR A 321 8.13 -42.19 23.33
N ILE A 322 7.24 -42.09 24.32
CA ILE A 322 5.86 -42.56 24.27
C ILE A 322 4.88 -41.38 24.41
N SER A 323 4.76 -40.77 25.60
CA SER A 323 3.76 -39.72 25.86
C SER A 323 4.19 -38.71 26.93
N GLY A 324 3.72 -37.47 26.79
CA GLY A 324 3.93 -36.37 27.72
C GLY A 324 5.36 -35.86 27.67
N GLY A 325 5.74 -35.16 26.59
CA GLY A 325 7.09 -34.63 26.44
C GLY A 325 7.50 -33.75 27.62
N GLY A 326 6.67 -32.76 27.94
CA GLY A 326 6.81 -31.95 29.15
C GLY A 326 6.33 -32.68 30.38
N ILE A 327 5.02 -32.92 30.45
CA ILE A 327 4.32 -33.49 31.62
C ILE A 327 3.50 -34.71 31.20
N TYR A 328 3.59 -35.78 31.98
CA TYR A 328 2.66 -36.90 31.94
C TYR A 328 1.93 -37.03 33.28
N ASN A 329 0.60 -36.93 33.26
CA ASN A 329 -0.24 -37.15 34.44
C ASN A 329 -0.93 -38.51 34.32
N ASN A 330 -0.63 -39.40 35.27
CA ASN A 330 -1.17 -40.75 35.35
C ASN A 330 -2.24 -40.83 36.46
N GLY A 331 -3.28 -41.64 36.24
CA GLY A 331 -4.25 -41.97 37.26
C GLY A 331 -5.23 -40.82 37.53
N THR A 332 -5.47 -40.54 38.81
CA THR A 332 -6.32 -39.45 39.28
C THR A 332 -5.50 -38.29 39.86
N GLY A 333 -4.22 -38.19 39.46
CA GLY A 333 -3.28 -37.18 39.91
C GLY A 333 -3.70 -35.79 39.46
N THR A 334 -3.27 -34.77 40.21
CA THR A 334 -3.60 -33.38 39.93
C THR A 334 -2.38 -32.63 39.40
N ILE A 335 -2.54 -31.88 38.31
CA ILE A 335 -1.56 -30.90 37.84
C ILE A 335 -2.17 -29.50 37.92
N ASN A 336 -1.49 -28.58 38.60
CA ASN A 336 -1.81 -27.16 38.61
C ASN A 336 -0.66 -26.38 37.96
N LEU A 337 -0.90 -25.75 36.81
CA LEU A 337 0.08 -25.00 36.04
C LEU A 337 -0.33 -23.52 36.00
N THR A 338 0.47 -22.64 36.59
CA THR A 338 0.17 -21.21 36.70
C THR A 338 1.36 -20.38 36.22
N ASN A 339 1.15 -19.30 35.46
CA ASN A 339 2.22 -18.36 35.08
C ASN A 339 3.46 -19.08 34.50
N SER A 340 3.28 -20.13 33.69
CA SER A 340 4.39 -21.00 33.30
C SER A 340 4.45 -21.20 31.80
N THR A 341 5.64 -21.51 31.28
CA THR A 341 5.85 -21.75 29.85
C THR A 341 6.28 -23.18 29.56
N LEU A 342 5.53 -23.89 28.73
CA LEU A 342 5.91 -25.19 28.18
C LEU A 342 6.23 -25.02 26.70
N SER A 343 7.49 -25.22 26.30
CA SER A 343 7.90 -25.01 24.91
C SER A 343 8.96 -25.98 24.39
N GLY A 344 8.87 -26.37 23.12
CA GLY A 344 9.85 -27.28 22.51
C GLY A 344 9.81 -28.72 23.04
N ASN A 345 8.82 -29.09 23.86
CA ASN A 345 8.72 -30.45 24.38
C ASN A 345 8.19 -31.42 23.31
N SER A 346 8.67 -32.66 23.32
CA SER A 346 8.41 -33.66 22.27
C SER A 346 7.83 -34.95 22.85
N GLY A 347 6.69 -35.42 22.36
CA GLY A 347 6.00 -36.64 22.78
C GLY A 347 4.49 -36.55 22.49
N SER A 348 3.71 -37.64 22.54
CA SER A 348 2.25 -37.53 22.42
C SER A 348 1.70 -36.57 23.49
N GLY A 349 0.87 -35.58 23.13
CA GLY A 349 0.54 -34.45 24.02
C GLY A 349 1.78 -33.60 24.35
N GLY A 350 2.54 -33.16 23.33
CA GLY A 350 3.92 -32.67 23.44
C GLY A 350 4.27 -31.89 24.71
N GLY A 351 3.42 -30.92 25.09
CA GLY A 351 3.50 -30.24 26.38
C GLY A 351 2.95 -31.09 27.53
N ILE A 352 1.66 -31.43 27.51
CA ILE A 352 0.96 -32.17 28.56
C ILE A 352 0.19 -33.36 27.98
N PHE A 353 0.40 -34.54 28.56
CA PHE A 353 -0.43 -35.72 28.32
C PHE A 353 -1.11 -36.14 29.63
N ASN A 354 -2.45 -36.18 29.61
CA ASN A 354 -3.27 -36.58 30.74
C ASN A 354 -3.97 -37.91 30.44
N VAL A 355 -3.87 -38.87 31.36
CA VAL A 355 -4.52 -40.17 31.27
C VAL A 355 -5.53 -40.32 32.38
N GLN A 356 -6.68 -40.94 32.08
CA GLN A 356 -7.77 -41.15 33.05
C GLN A 356 -8.29 -39.82 33.65
N SER A 357 -8.92 -39.87 34.82
CA SER A 357 -9.78 -38.81 35.33
C SER A 357 -9.07 -37.77 36.21
N GLY A 358 -7.73 -37.69 36.18
CA GLY A 358 -6.96 -36.73 36.97
C GLY A 358 -7.15 -35.27 36.51
N PRO A 359 -7.39 -34.31 37.42
CA PRO A 359 -7.60 -32.92 37.05
C PRO A 359 -6.31 -32.21 36.61
N VAL A 360 -6.38 -31.43 35.53
CA VAL A 360 -5.29 -30.57 35.06
C VAL A 360 -5.82 -29.15 34.93
N ASN A 361 -5.34 -28.24 35.79
CA ASN A 361 -5.76 -26.84 35.81
C ASN A 361 -4.63 -25.98 35.27
N VAL A 362 -4.87 -25.29 34.15
CA VAL A 362 -3.89 -24.42 33.50
C VAL A 362 -4.40 -22.99 33.49
N THR A 363 -3.65 -22.08 34.12
CA THR A 363 -4.03 -20.66 34.23
C THR A 363 -2.86 -19.78 33.86
N ASN A 364 -3.10 -18.68 33.13
CA ASN A 364 -2.09 -17.67 32.82
C ASN A 364 -0.79 -18.27 32.24
N SER A 365 -0.89 -19.29 31.39
CA SER A 365 0.28 -20.07 30.96
C SER A 365 0.42 -20.10 29.44
N THR A 366 1.62 -20.38 28.94
CA THR A 366 1.89 -20.46 27.50
C THR A 366 2.42 -21.85 27.15
N ILE A 367 1.68 -22.59 26.34
CA ILE A 367 2.03 -23.92 25.84
C ILE A 367 2.18 -23.81 24.32
N SER A 368 3.42 -23.66 23.85
CA SER A 368 3.71 -23.31 22.45
C SER A 368 4.99 -23.92 21.93
N GLY A 369 5.04 -24.29 20.65
CA GLY A 369 6.21 -24.91 20.03
C GLY A 369 6.47 -26.34 20.48
N ASN A 370 5.49 -27.01 21.10
CA ASN A 370 5.61 -28.43 21.46
C ASN A 370 5.25 -29.33 20.28
N THR A 371 5.78 -30.54 20.25
CA THR A 371 5.63 -31.48 19.13
C THR A 371 5.15 -32.83 19.62
N ALA A 372 4.15 -33.40 18.94
CA ALA A 372 3.73 -34.79 19.09
C ALA A 372 4.17 -35.59 17.86
N PRO A 373 5.38 -36.20 17.88
CA PRO A 373 5.89 -37.02 16.78
C PRO A 373 5.12 -38.35 16.74
N GLY A 374 4.10 -38.45 15.88
CA GLY A 374 3.22 -39.63 15.85
C GLY A 374 1.97 -39.42 15.00
N LEU A 375 0.88 -40.14 15.32
CA LEU A 375 -0.41 -40.01 14.61
C LEU A 375 -0.94 -38.57 14.70
N ALA A 376 -1.58 -38.08 13.64
CA ALA A 376 -2.11 -36.70 13.53
C ALA A 376 -3.15 -36.31 14.60
N GLY A 377 -3.62 -37.27 15.42
CA GLY A 377 -4.58 -37.08 16.51
C GLY A 377 -3.97 -37.29 17.88
N ALA A 378 -2.89 -36.59 18.21
CA ALA A 378 -2.23 -36.69 19.53
C ALA A 378 -2.10 -35.36 20.28
N GLY A 379 -2.70 -34.26 19.79
CA GLY A 379 -2.62 -32.91 20.37
C GLY A 379 -1.19 -32.39 20.52
N GLY A 380 -0.75 -31.43 19.71
CA GLY A 380 0.65 -31.01 19.71
C GLY A 380 1.11 -30.42 21.05
N GLY A 381 0.21 -29.71 21.73
CA GLY A 381 0.44 -29.08 23.03
C GLY A 381 -0.15 -29.87 24.19
N ILE A 382 -1.45 -30.18 24.14
CA ILE A 382 -2.16 -30.90 25.21
C ILE A 382 -2.95 -32.06 24.64
N TYR A 383 -2.87 -33.23 25.28
CA TYR A 383 -3.76 -34.35 25.00
C TYR A 383 -4.40 -34.87 26.29
N ASN A 384 -5.72 -34.74 26.37
CA ASN A 384 -6.54 -35.43 27.35
C ASN A 384 -7.01 -36.78 26.79
N ASN A 385 -6.34 -37.86 27.18
CA ASN A 385 -6.77 -39.23 26.88
C ASN A 385 -7.69 -39.78 27.98
N SER A 386 -8.74 -39.00 28.29
CA SER A 386 -9.79 -39.41 29.20
C SER A 386 -11.14 -39.14 28.57
N GLY A 387 -12.14 -39.97 28.89
CA GLY A 387 -13.49 -39.76 28.39
C GLY A 387 -14.21 -38.55 29.02
N SER A 388 -13.54 -37.74 29.86
CA SER A 388 -14.16 -36.68 30.66
C SER A 388 -13.34 -35.38 30.64
N PRO A 389 -13.98 -34.19 30.71
CA PRO A 389 -13.30 -32.90 30.57
C PRO A 389 -12.60 -32.46 31.87
N VAL A 390 -11.63 -33.25 32.32
CA VAL A 390 -10.88 -33.03 33.56
C VAL A 390 -9.73 -32.01 33.40
N ILE A 391 -9.49 -31.53 32.17
CA ILE A 391 -8.56 -30.42 31.92
C ILE A 391 -9.35 -29.12 31.83
N SER A 392 -8.94 -28.10 32.60
CA SER A 392 -9.52 -26.76 32.58
C SER A 392 -8.48 -25.69 32.26
N LEU A 393 -8.84 -24.75 31.38
CA LEU A 393 -7.93 -23.70 30.89
C LEU A 393 -8.53 -22.32 31.12
N ARG A 394 -7.73 -21.36 31.61
CA ARG A 394 -8.09 -19.94 31.77
C ARG A 394 -6.93 -19.04 31.39
N ASN A 395 -7.16 -17.93 30.70
CA ASN A 395 -6.09 -16.96 30.34
C ASN A 395 -4.83 -17.61 29.74
N THR A 396 -4.99 -18.70 28.99
CA THR A 396 -3.87 -19.56 28.58
C THR A 396 -3.73 -19.58 27.06
N ILE A 397 -2.49 -19.52 26.58
CA ILE A 397 -2.15 -19.71 25.17
C ILE A 397 -1.80 -21.18 24.94
N VAL A 398 -2.50 -21.84 24.02
CA VAL A 398 -2.16 -23.17 23.49
C VAL A 398 -2.16 -23.10 21.96
N ALA A 399 -1.01 -22.76 21.38
CA ALA A 399 -0.89 -22.48 19.94
C ALA A 399 0.52 -22.76 19.44
N LEU A 400 0.70 -22.81 18.11
CA LEU A 400 2.00 -23.10 17.47
C LEU A 400 2.59 -24.45 17.88
N ASN A 401 1.75 -25.42 18.26
CA ASN A 401 2.17 -26.78 18.54
C ASN A 401 1.94 -27.68 17.32
N THR A 402 2.77 -28.70 17.18
CA THR A 402 2.81 -29.56 15.99
C THR A 402 2.33 -30.96 16.38
N ALA A 403 1.33 -31.50 15.68
CA ALA A 403 0.90 -32.90 15.82
C ALA A 403 1.00 -33.63 14.48
N GLY A 404 1.61 -34.81 14.50
CA GLY A 404 1.85 -35.64 13.31
C GLY A 404 2.62 -34.90 12.22
N SER A 405 2.11 -34.91 10.98
CA SER A 405 2.72 -34.21 9.82
C SER A 405 2.60 -32.67 9.88
N GLY A 406 2.21 -32.10 11.02
CA GLY A 406 2.08 -30.66 11.25
C GLY A 406 0.67 -30.09 11.04
N LEU A 407 -0.26 -30.90 10.55
CA LEU A 407 -1.65 -30.50 10.32
C LEU A 407 -2.59 -30.78 11.50
N GLY A 408 -2.12 -31.46 12.55
CA GLY A 408 -2.96 -31.81 13.70
C GLY A 408 -3.26 -30.62 14.64
N PRO A 409 -4.22 -30.79 15.57
CA PRO A 409 -4.65 -29.75 16.50
C PRO A 409 -3.61 -29.46 17.59
N ASP A 410 -3.68 -28.27 18.20
CA ASP A 410 -2.85 -27.90 19.34
C ASP A 410 -3.27 -28.62 20.62
N LEU A 411 -4.56 -28.96 20.71
CA LEU A 411 -5.15 -29.66 21.84
C LEU A 411 -6.13 -30.74 21.39
N LEU A 412 -6.21 -31.85 22.14
CA LEU A 412 -7.08 -32.97 21.81
C LEU A 412 -7.73 -33.58 23.05
N GLY A 413 -8.98 -34.04 22.87
CA GLY A 413 -9.77 -34.67 23.93
C GLY A 413 -10.71 -33.68 24.61
N PRO A 414 -11.58 -34.17 25.50
CA PRO A 414 -12.56 -33.34 26.18
C PRO A 414 -11.87 -32.37 27.14
N MET A 415 -12.23 -31.09 27.08
CA MET A 415 -11.69 -30.05 27.98
C MET A 415 -12.80 -29.08 28.37
N THR A 416 -12.50 -28.24 29.35
CA THR A 416 -13.35 -27.14 29.79
C THR A 416 -12.60 -25.82 29.62
N SER A 417 -13.13 -24.92 28.81
CA SER A 417 -12.69 -23.52 28.86
C SER A 417 -13.31 -22.84 30.06
N GLN A 418 -12.49 -22.16 30.85
CA GLN A 418 -12.92 -21.21 31.86
C GLN A 418 -12.89 -19.76 31.35
N GLY A 419 -12.63 -19.56 30.05
CA GLY A 419 -12.62 -18.28 29.37
C GLY A 419 -11.24 -17.70 29.09
N HIS A 420 -11.23 -16.76 28.14
CA HIS A 420 -10.09 -15.94 27.77
C HIS A 420 -8.84 -16.74 27.37
N ASN A 421 -9.03 -17.88 26.70
CA ASN A 421 -7.93 -18.68 26.17
C ASN A 421 -7.65 -18.34 24.71
N LEU A 422 -6.40 -18.47 24.29
CA LEU A 422 -6.02 -18.42 22.88
C LEU A 422 -5.59 -19.81 22.43
N VAL A 423 -6.42 -20.45 21.61
CA VAL A 423 -6.16 -21.77 21.06
C VAL A 423 -5.93 -21.66 19.56
N GLY A 424 -4.74 -22.02 19.09
CA GLY A 424 -4.38 -21.87 17.68
C GLY A 424 -5.22 -22.77 16.77
N LYS A 425 -5.34 -24.05 17.13
CA LYS A 425 -6.09 -25.09 16.41
C LYS A 425 -6.82 -26.00 17.41
N SER A 426 -8.14 -25.83 17.55
CA SER A 426 -8.95 -26.55 18.55
C SER A 426 -9.65 -27.83 18.05
N ASN A 427 -9.46 -28.22 16.79
CA ASN A 427 -10.21 -29.30 16.16
C ASN A 427 -10.21 -30.58 17.02
N ASN A 428 -11.40 -31.17 17.18
CA ASN A 428 -11.63 -32.40 17.96
C ASN A 428 -11.37 -32.29 19.47
N SER A 429 -11.29 -31.06 20.01
CA SER A 429 -11.44 -30.82 21.45
C SER A 429 -12.79 -30.19 21.75
N SER A 430 -13.37 -30.52 22.90
CA SER A 430 -14.60 -29.91 23.39
C SER A 430 -14.29 -28.72 24.31
N GLY A 431 -15.26 -27.82 24.47
CA GLY A 431 -15.20 -26.76 25.48
C GLY A 431 -14.64 -25.43 24.99
N PHE A 432 -14.14 -25.33 23.75
CA PHE A 432 -13.65 -24.08 23.16
C PHE A 432 -14.53 -23.63 22.01
N THR A 433 -14.96 -22.36 22.02
CA THR A 433 -15.74 -21.75 20.94
C THR A 433 -15.27 -20.33 20.72
N ASN A 434 -14.91 -19.99 19.48
CA ASN A 434 -14.37 -18.68 19.16
C ASN A 434 -15.37 -17.55 19.52
N GLY A 435 -14.89 -16.53 20.24
CA GLY A 435 -15.68 -15.40 20.71
C GLY A 435 -16.56 -15.69 21.93
N SER A 436 -16.64 -16.93 22.40
CA SER A 436 -17.37 -17.29 23.62
C SER A 436 -16.49 -17.08 24.85
N ASN A 437 -17.01 -16.39 25.87
CA ASN A 437 -16.31 -16.17 27.15
C ASN A 437 -14.88 -15.59 27.00
N GLY A 438 -14.66 -14.74 25.98
CA GLY A 438 -13.35 -14.16 25.67
C GLY A 438 -12.36 -15.09 24.96
N ASP A 439 -12.74 -16.34 24.64
CA ASP A 439 -11.85 -17.28 23.95
C ASP A 439 -11.58 -16.87 22.50
N ILE A 440 -10.32 -16.94 22.09
CA ILE A 440 -9.83 -16.73 20.73
C ILE A 440 -9.42 -18.09 20.18
N VAL A 441 -10.21 -18.64 19.28
CA VAL A 441 -10.11 -20.05 18.89
C VAL A 441 -10.00 -20.18 17.38
N GLY A 442 -8.86 -20.69 16.91
CA GLY A 442 -8.65 -21.05 15.51
C GLY A 442 -8.95 -22.52 15.23
N THR A 443 -8.90 -22.86 13.94
CA THR A 443 -9.07 -24.23 13.43
C THR A 443 -7.87 -24.63 12.59
N ILE A 444 -7.75 -25.90 12.24
CA ILE A 444 -6.72 -26.39 11.30
C ILE A 444 -6.80 -25.66 9.95
N ALA A 445 -8.01 -25.33 9.48
CA ALA A 445 -8.21 -24.62 8.21
C ALA A 445 -7.95 -23.11 8.31
N ALA A 446 -8.11 -22.53 9.51
CA ALA A 446 -7.90 -21.12 9.79
C ALA A 446 -7.27 -20.97 11.19
N PRO A 447 -5.96 -21.27 11.32
CA PRO A 447 -5.30 -21.24 12.62
C PRO A 447 -5.13 -19.81 13.10
N VAL A 448 -5.27 -19.60 14.41
CA VAL A 448 -4.95 -18.32 15.04
C VAL A 448 -3.48 -18.32 15.44
N ASN A 449 -2.73 -17.34 14.96
CA ASN A 449 -1.35 -17.13 15.40
C ASN A 449 -1.34 -16.20 16.62
N PRO A 450 -0.80 -16.62 17.78
CA PRO A 450 -0.66 -15.77 18.96
C PRO A 450 0.39 -14.67 18.80
N LEU A 451 1.21 -14.69 17.73
CA LEU A 451 2.33 -13.78 17.49
C LEU A 451 3.27 -13.73 18.69
N LEU A 452 3.86 -14.88 19.01
CA LEU A 452 4.84 -15.03 20.07
C LEU A 452 6.27 -14.86 19.53
N GLY A 453 7.13 -14.23 20.31
CA GLY A 453 8.58 -14.28 20.14
C GLY A 453 9.13 -15.68 20.47
N SER A 454 10.42 -15.90 20.21
CA SER A 454 11.09 -17.13 20.63
C SER A 454 11.14 -17.27 22.15
N LEU A 455 11.31 -18.49 22.65
CA LEU A 455 11.63 -18.74 24.05
C LEU A 455 12.96 -18.05 24.39
N ALA A 456 12.95 -17.12 25.34
CA ALA A 456 14.11 -16.29 25.66
C ALA A 456 14.08 -15.78 27.12
N ASN A 457 15.21 -15.24 27.57
CA ASN A 457 15.33 -14.55 28.85
C ASN A 457 14.75 -13.13 28.74
N ASN A 458 13.45 -12.97 28.95
CA ASN A 458 12.77 -11.66 28.87
C ASN A 458 12.77 -10.90 30.21
N GLY A 459 13.82 -11.06 31.02
CA GLY A 459 14.03 -10.33 32.28
C GLY A 459 13.60 -11.03 33.57
N GLY A 460 13.00 -12.23 33.49
CA GLY A 460 12.58 -13.03 34.65
C GLY A 460 13.59 -14.10 35.11
N PRO A 461 13.28 -14.87 36.17
CA PRO A 461 14.12 -15.97 36.65
C PRO A 461 14.14 -17.16 35.68
N THR A 462 13.11 -17.29 34.83
CA THR A 462 12.96 -18.37 33.85
C THR A 462 12.62 -17.80 32.47
N GLN A 463 12.76 -18.64 31.43
CA GLN A 463 12.51 -18.23 30.06
C GLN A 463 11.00 -18.14 29.74
N THR A 464 10.63 -17.11 29.01
CA THR A 464 9.24 -16.85 28.58
C THR A 464 9.18 -16.67 27.07
N MET A 465 7.97 -16.69 26.51
CA MET A 465 7.71 -16.26 25.13
C MET A 465 6.95 -14.94 25.19
N ALA A 466 7.60 -13.85 24.80
CA ALA A 466 6.99 -12.52 24.80
C ALA A 466 5.93 -12.39 23.70
N LEU A 467 4.92 -11.56 23.92
CA LEU A 467 3.96 -11.19 22.89
C LEU A 467 4.62 -10.20 21.92
N LEU A 468 4.39 -10.37 20.63
CA LEU A 468 4.84 -9.43 19.60
C LEU A 468 3.76 -8.37 19.32
N PRO A 469 4.13 -7.20 18.75
CA PRO A 469 3.16 -6.22 18.27
C PRO A 469 2.11 -6.87 17.36
N GLY A 470 0.83 -6.52 17.51
CA GLY A 470 -0.25 -7.15 16.75
C GLY A 470 -0.83 -8.42 17.39
N SER A 471 -0.23 -8.93 18.48
CA SER A 471 -0.71 -10.17 19.10
C SER A 471 -2.17 -10.06 19.55
N PRO A 472 -3.02 -11.03 19.18
CA PRO A 472 -4.41 -11.06 19.65
C PRO A 472 -4.52 -11.42 21.15
N ALA A 473 -3.43 -11.80 21.81
CA ALA A 473 -3.39 -12.04 23.25
C ALA A 473 -3.23 -10.76 24.08
N LEU A 474 -2.86 -9.63 23.44
CA LEU A 474 -2.66 -8.34 24.12
C LEU A 474 -3.98 -7.79 24.67
N ASN A 475 -4.02 -7.51 25.97
CA ASN A 475 -5.14 -7.00 26.75
C ASN A 475 -6.43 -7.81 26.57
N ALA A 476 -6.31 -9.11 26.30
CA ALA A 476 -7.43 -9.99 25.96
C ALA A 476 -7.82 -10.96 27.09
N GLY A 477 -7.11 -10.95 28.22
CA GLY A 477 -7.34 -11.81 29.37
C GLY A 477 -8.42 -11.31 30.32
N ASP A 478 -8.77 -12.16 31.29
CA ASP A 478 -9.67 -11.84 32.40
C ASP A 478 -8.89 -11.44 33.66
N ASN A 479 -9.07 -10.20 34.13
CA ASN A 479 -8.44 -9.72 35.37
C ASN A 479 -8.91 -10.49 36.61
N ALA A 480 -10.13 -11.05 36.61
CA ALA A 480 -10.65 -11.83 37.75
C ALA A 480 -9.92 -13.18 37.90
N ALA A 481 -9.25 -13.64 36.84
CA ALA A 481 -8.40 -14.83 36.86
C ALA A 481 -7.06 -14.62 37.61
N ILE A 482 -6.74 -13.38 37.98
CA ILE A 482 -5.50 -13.04 38.69
C ILE A 482 -5.70 -13.32 40.18
N ILE A 483 -5.65 -14.60 40.50
CA ILE A 483 -5.69 -15.12 41.87
C ILE A 483 -4.28 -15.44 42.35
N ASN A 484 -4.06 -15.42 43.67
CA ASN A 484 -2.82 -15.89 44.27
C ASN A 484 -2.48 -17.28 43.72
N PRO A 485 -1.26 -17.51 43.19
CA PRO A 485 -0.81 -18.87 42.97
C PRO A 485 -0.90 -19.60 44.32
N PRO A 486 -1.54 -20.79 44.38
CA PRO A 486 -1.88 -21.44 45.64
C PRO A 486 -0.66 -21.81 46.52
N PHE A 487 0.57 -21.73 46.00
CA PHE A 487 1.79 -22.19 46.67
C PHE A 487 2.99 -21.23 46.57
N GLY A 488 2.76 -19.92 46.37
CA GLY A 488 3.78 -18.87 46.49
C GLY A 488 4.07 -18.08 45.20
N GLY A 489 4.53 -16.83 45.37
CA GLY A 489 4.73 -15.82 44.31
C GLY A 489 3.75 -14.64 44.44
N PRO A 490 4.12 -13.41 44.01
CA PRO A 490 3.18 -12.29 44.04
C PRO A 490 2.01 -12.59 43.08
N PRO A 491 0.74 -12.59 43.52
CA PRO A 491 -0.43 -12.70 42.63
C PRO A 491 -0.43 -11.72 41.46
N PHE A 492 0.25 -10.61 41.65
CA PHE A 492 0.20 -9.46 40.77
C PHE A 492 1.36 -9.41 39.80
N THR A 493 2.10 -10.51 39.59
CA THR A 493 3.18 -10.57 38.59
C THR A 493 2.96 -11.69 37.58
N ASP A 494 3.49 -11.51 36.37
CA ASP A 494 3.58 -12.60 35.40
C ASP A 494 4.73 -13.57 35.74
N GLN A 495 5.04 -14.52 34.84
CA GLN A 495 6.10 -15.51 35.07
C GLN A 495 7.46 -14.90 35.44
N ARG A 496 7.74 -13.67 35.00
CA ARG A 496 9.03 -13.02 35.26
C ARG A 496 9.16 -12.55 36.72
N GLY A 497 8.08 -12.58 37.49
CA GLY A 497 8.09 -12.31 38.92
C GLY A 497 8.22 -10.82 39.25
N VAL A 498 8.91 -10.52 40.36
CA VAL A 498 8.98 -9.18 40.94
C VAL A 498 9.44 -8.14 39.91
N GLY A 499 8.68 -7.04 39.80
CA GLY A 499 8.92 -5.95 38.83
C GLY A 499 8.15 -6.06 37.52
N PHE A 500 7.49 -7.19 37.27
CA PHE A 500 6.68 -7.46 36.09
C PHE A 500 5.21 -7.67 36.46
N ASN A 501 4.50 -6.56 36.68
CA ASN A 501 3.10 -6.59 37.07
C ASN A 501 2.26 -7.36 36.04
N ARG A 502 1.25 -8.08 36.52
CA ARG A 502 0.38 -8.95 35.71
C ARG A 502 -0.78 -8.21 35.04
N ILE A 503 -1.04 -6.98 35.44
CA ILE A 503 -2.06 -6.12 34.81
C ILE A 503 -1.35 -4.83 34.43
N VAL A 504 -1.13 -4.64 33.14
CA VAL A 504 -0.65 -3.40 32.55
C VAL A 504 -1.74 -2.88 31.61
N ASN A 505 -1.87 -1.56 31.45
CA ASN A 505 -2.87 -0.96 30.55
C ASN A 505 -4.33 -1.40 30.79
N ALA A 506 -4.68 -1.66 32.05
CA ALA A 506 -6.01 -2.02 32.58
C ALA A 506 -6.49 -3.47 32.39
N THR A 507 -5.97 -4.24 31.43
CA THR A 507 -6.40 -5.64 31.23
C THR A 507 -5.20 -6.55 31.05
N VAL A 508 -5.19 -7.69 31.75
CA VAL A 508 -4.14 -8.71 31.61
C VAL A 508 -4.10 -9.31 30.20
N ASP A 509 -2.91 -9.69 29.77
CA ASP A 509 -2.69 -10.46 28.56
C ASP A 509 -2.99 -11.96 28.77
N ILE A 510 -3.40 -12.63 27.69
CA ILE A 510 -3.51 -14.10 27.68
C ILE A 510 -2.09 -14.70 27.64
N GLY A 511 -1.84 -15.73 28.46
CA GLY A 511 -0.55 -16.46 28.48
C GLY A 511 0.38 -16.07 29.62
N ALA A 512 1.58 -16.64 29.69
CA ALA A 512 2.49 -16.49 30.84
C ALA A 512 3.27 -15.18 30.93
N PHE A 513 3.13 -14.32 29.91
CA PHE A 513 3.85 -13.07 29.75
C PHE A 513 2.85 -11.92 29.67
N GLU A 514 3.15 -10.82 30.34
CA GLU A 514 2.41 -9.55 30.28
C GLU A 514 3.23 -8.50 29.53
N SER A 515 2.77 -8.09 28.36
CA SER A 515 3.36 -6.98 27.62
C SER A 515 3.21 -5.68 28.39
N ARG A 516 4.28 -4.90 28.36
CA ARG A 516 4.34 -3.57 28.94
C ARG A 516 4.06 -2.48 27.90
N GLY A 517 3.59 -2.89 26.73
CA GLY A 517 3.12 -2.00 25.66
C GLY A 517 4.18 -1.68 24.60
N PHE A 518 3.67 -1.24 23.46
CA PHE A 518 4.44 -0.84 22.28
C PHE A 518 4.13 0.60 21.90
N THR A 519 5.12 1.27 21.32
CA THR A 519 4.94 2.55 20.64
C THR A 519 5.16 2.35 19.15
N ILE A 520 4.51 3.17 18.33
CA ILE A 520 4.68 3.16 16.89
C ILE A 520 4.82 4.60 16.39
N SER A 521 5.70 4.80 15.42
CA SER A 521 5.92 6.09 14.78
C SER A 521 6.00 5.93 13.27
N ALA A 522 5.51 6.91 12.52
CA ALA A 522 5.72 6.99 11.09
C ALA A 522 7.11 7.56 10.84
N THR A 523 8.00 6.78 10.24
CA THR A 523 9.43 7.13 10.11
C THR A 523 9.87 7.43 8.69
N SER A 524 9.13 6.99 7.67
CA SER A 524 9.38 7.36 6.26
C SER A 524 8.11 7.31 5.42
N GLY A 525 8.10 7.98 4.27
CA GLY A 525 6.96 8.02 3.35
C GLY A 525 5.83 8.94 3.82
N THR A 526 6.09 9.89 4.71
CA THR A 526 5.12 10.93 5.09
C THR A 526 5.81 12.24 5.53
N PRO A 527 5.27 13.42 5.17
CA PRO A 527 4.18 13.62 4.20
C PRO A 527 4.63 13.32 2.76
N GLN A 528 3.73 12.85 1.91
CA GLN A 528 3.99 12.75 0.47
C GLN A 528 2.71 12.93 -0.36
N SER A 529 2.88 13.18 -1.66
CA SER A 529 1.78 13.46 -2.57
C SER A 529 1.99 12.78 -3.93
N ALA A 530 0.89 12.43 -4.59
CA ALA A 530 0.89 11.87 -5.95
C ALA A 530 -0.31 12.43 -6.72
N GLN A 531 -0.25 12.50 -8.05
CA GLN A 531 -1.46 12.79 -8.85
C GLN A 531 -2.46 11.65 -8.70
N ILE A 532 -3.76 11.93 -8.81
CA ILE A 532 -4.78 10.88 -8.85
C ILE A 532 -4.41 9.79 -9.86
N LEU A 533 -4.71 8.53 -9.54
CA LEU A 533 -4.40 7.36 -10.36
C LEU A 533 -2.90 7.09 -10.60
N SER A 534 -2.01 7.77 -9.88
CA SER A 534 -0.55 7.55 -9.95
C SER A 534 0.03 6.98 -8.64
N VAL A 535 1.20 6.38 -8.73
CA VAL A 535 1.88 5.72 -7.59
C VAL A 535 2.57 6.77 -6.71
N PHE A 536 2.45 6.63 -5.38
CA PHE A 536 3.20 7.41 -4.40
C PHE A 536 4.70 7.08 -4.46
N GLY A 537 5.53 8.12 -4.45
CA GLY A 537 6.97 8.00 -4.73
C GLY A 537 7.76 7.19 -3.70
N GLN A 538 7.24 7.00 -2.48
CA GLN A 538 7.91 6.21 -1.44
C GLN A 538 6.93 5.23 -0.75
N PRO A 539 7.40 4.02 -0.38
CA PRO A 539 6.65 3.15 0.52
C PRO A 539 6.47 3.81 1.90
N LEU A 540 5.46 3.36 2.66
CA LEU A 540 5.24 3.82 4.02
C LEU A 540 6.06 2.96 4.97
N THR A 541 6.77 3.60 5.90
CA THR A 541 7.57 2.89 6.90
C THR A 541 7.15 3.32 8.30
N ALA A 542 6.72 2.36 9.11
CA ALA A 542 6.45 2.54 10.53
C ALA A 542 7.53 1.84 11.36
N THR A 543 8.00 2.49 12.41
CA THR A 543 8.92 1.89 13.38
C THR A 543 8.19 1.67 14.68
N VAL A 544 8.14 0.39 15.09
CA VAL A 544 7.62 -0.07 16.37
C VAL A 544 8.78 -0.19 17.35
N SER A 545 8.57 0.29 18.56
CA SER A 545 9.53 0.10 19.66
C SER A 545 8.81 -0.26 20.95
N SER A 546 9.52 -0.91 21.87
CA SER A 546 9.02 -1.19 23.23
C SER A 546 9.83 -0.39 24.24
N ALA A 547 9.14 0.23 25.20
CA ALA A 547 9.80 0.96 26.29
C ALA A 547 10.56 0.03 27.26
N PHE A 548 10.36 -1.28 27.16
CA PHE A 548 10.87 -2.28 28.10
C PHE A 548 11.69 -3.37 27.40
N ALA A 549 12.25 -3.06 26.23
CA ALA A 549 13.07 -3.97 25.42
C ALA A 549 12.35 -5.29 25.04
N GLU A 550 11.02 -5.26 24.90
CA GLU A 550 10.27 -6.39 24.36
C GLU A 550 10.61 -6.62 22.89
N PRO A 551 10.59 -7.90 22.41
CA PRO A 551 10.89 -8.18 21.02
C PRO A 551 9.81 -7.56 20.12
N VAL A 552 10.28 -6.76 19.16
CA VAL A 552 9.43 -6.18 18.14
C VAL A 552 9.42 -7.01 16.87
N ALA A 553 10.51 -7.73 16.58
CA ALA A 553 10.71 -8.48 15.34
C ALA A 553 9.63 -9.55 15.11
N GLY A 554 9.06 -9.56 13.91
CA GLY A 554 7.97 -10.47 13.52
C GLY A 554 6.57 -10.00 13.94
N GLY A 555 6.46 -8.90 14.69
CA GLY A 555 5.16 -8.28 15.00
C GLY A 555 4.47 -7.73 13.76
N VAL A 556 3.14 -7.70 13.77
CA VAL A 556 2.30 -7.29 12.64
C VAL A 556 1.84 -5.84 12.82
N VAL A 557 2.03 -5.05 11.77
CA VAL A 557 1.50 -3.68 11.62
C VAL A 557 0.54 -3.65 10.44
N THR A 558 -0.70 -3.26 10.70
CA THR A 558 -1.75 -3.11 9.69
C THR A 558 -1.79 -1.66 9.23
N PHE A 559 -1.56 -1.42 7.95
CA PHE A 559 -1.71 -0.12 7.32
C PHE A 559 -3.08 -0.03 6.65
N THR A 560 -3.89 0.96 7.02
CA THR A 560 -5.25 1.13 6.53
C THR A 560 -5.43 2.52 5.93
N ALA A 561 -5.73 2.57 4.64
CA ALA A 561 -6.15 3.78 3.94
C ALA A 561 -7.65 4.06 4.14
N PRO A 562 -8.11 5.31 4.02
CA PRO A 562 -9.53 5.65 4.15
C PRO A 562 -10.41 4.90 3.15
N ALA A 563 -11.59 4.47 3.56
CA ALA A 563 -12.53 3.74 2.69
C ALA A 563 -13.27 4.63 1.68
N SER A 564 -13.28 5.96 1.90
CA SER A 564 -14.00 6.93 1.06
C SER A 564 -13.23 8.25 0.96
N GLY A 565 -13.60 9.08 -0.03
CA GLY A 565 -12.91 10.34 -0.32
C GLY A 565 -11.53 10.13 -0.97
N ALA A 566 -10.65 11.12 -0.83
CA ALA A 566 -9.25 10.97 -1.24
C ALA A 566 -8.60 9.82 -0.44
N SER A 567 -8.05 8.85 -1.16
CA SER A 567 -7.49 7.63 -0.57
C SER A 567 -6.41 7.02 -1.48
N ALA A 568 -5.81 5.93 -1.04
CA ALA A 568 -4.86 5.13 -1.79
C ALA A 568 -5.21 3.63 -1.72
N THR A 569 -4.76 2.87 -2.71
CA THR A 569 -4.84 1.42 -2.70
C THR A 569 -3.44 0.80 -2.73
N PHE A 570 -3.27 -0.27 -1.96
CA PHE A 570 -2.11 -1.14 -2.01
C PHE A 570 -2.21 -2.10 -3.21
N PRO A 571 -1.12 -2.77 -3.60
CA PRO A 571 -1.16 -3.80 -4.64
C PRO A 571 -2.29 -4.82 -4.42
N GLY A 572 -3.00 -5.19 -5.48
CA GLY A 572 -4.23 -5.98 -5.38
C GLY A 572 -5.51 -5.17 -5.17
N ASN A 573 -5.43 -3.83 -5.24
CA ASN A 573 -6.56 -2.91 -5.12
C ASN A 573 -7.28 -2.99 -3.76
N VAL A 574 -6.51 -3.19 -2.70
CA VAL A 574 -7.01 -3.25 -1.31
C VAL A 574 -6.65 -1.98 -0.54
N THR A 575 -7.47 -1.59 0.42
CA THR A 575 -7.23 -0.43 1.30
C THR A 575 -6.47 -0.78 2.57
N THR A 576 -6.22 -2.06 2.82
CA THR A 576 -5.51 -2.53 4.01
C THR A 576 -4.43 -3.54 3.64
N VAL A 577 -3.24 -3.43 4.25
CA VAL A 577 -2.17 -4.43 4.14
C VAL A 577 -1.53 -4.68 5.50
N ASN A 578 -1.13 -5.93 5.76
CA ASN A 578 -0.39 -6.32 6.95
C ASN A 578 1.09 -6.45 6.61
N MET A 579 1.95 -5.79 7.38
CA MET A 579 3.40 -5.89 7.26
C MET A 579 4.00 -6.43 8.54
N THR A 580 5.00 -7.30 8.43
CA THR A 580 5.79 -7.75 9.56
C THR A 580 6.96 -6.82 9.81
N THR A 581 7.25 -6.61 11.08
CA THR A 581 8.41 -5.83 11.53
C THR A 581 9.69 -6.66 11.43
N ASN A 582 10.80 -6.04 11.05
CA ASN A 582 12.12 -6.67 11.04
C ASN A 582 12.79 -6.62 12.44
N GLY A 583 14.07 -7.04 12.52
CA GLY A 583 14.87 -7.02 13.76
C GLY A 583 14.97 -5.65 14.45
N SER A 584 14.77 -4.55 13.72
CA SER A 584 14.77 -3.17 14.22
C SER A 584 13.36 -2.63 14.48
N GLY A 585 12.33 -3.47 14.43
CA GLY A 585 10.93 -3.05 14.62
C GLY A 585 10.33 -2.31 13.43
N VAL A 586 10.96 -2.37 12.26
CA VAL A 586 10.53 -1.60 11.08
C VAL A 586 9.59 -2.42 10.21
N ALA A 587 8.39 -1.89 9.95
CA ALA A 587 7.42 -2.43 9.01
C ALA A 587 7.28 -1.48 7.81
N THR A 588 7.49 -2.00 6.59
CA THR A 588 7.49 -1.21 5.35
C THR A 588 6.48 -1.76 4.36
N THR A 589 5.57 -0.93 3.87
CA THR A 589 4.57 -1.33 2.88
C THR A 589 5.19 -1.43 1.48
N PRO A 590 4.55 -2.11 0.51
CA PRO A 590 4.73 -1.80 -0.89
C PRO A 590 4.35 -0.33 -1.19
N THR A 591 4.72 0.17 -2.36
CA THR A 591 4.20 1.43 -2.87
C THR A 591 2.69 1.35 -3.10
N LEU A 592 2.00 2.48 -2.95
CA LEU A 592 0.55 2.63 -3.03
C LEU A 592 0.18 3.50 -4.24
N THR A 593 -1.03 3.36 -4.76
CA THR A 593 -1.55 4.21 -5.84
C THR A 593 -2.66 5.12 -5.31
N ALA A 594 -2.59 6.41 -5.61
CA ALA A 594 -3.66 7.36 -5.33
C ALA A 594 -4.94 6.98 -6.09
N ASN A 595 -6.10 7.07 -5.44
CA ASN A 595 -7.38 6.85 -6.12
C ASN A 595 -7.74 8.04 -7.05
N GLY A 596 -8.88 7.94 -7.73
CA GLY A 596 -9.36 8.96 -8.68
C GLY A 596 -9.91 10.25 -8.06
N ILE A 597 -9.76 10.44 -6.75
CA ILE A 597 -10.33 11.57 -6.01
C ILE A 597 -9.17 12.42 -5.47
N ALA A 598 -9.09 13.67 -5.93
CA ALA A 598 -8.11 14.63 -5.45
C ALA A 598 -8.52 15.17 -4.07
N GLY A 599 -7.53 15.53 -3.25
CA GLY A 599 -7.76 16.06 -1.92
C GLY A 599 -6.77 15.50 -0.90
N GLY A 600 -6.84 16.07 0.30
CA GLY A 600 -5.96 15.75 1.42
C GLY A 600 -5.54 17.00 2.21
N PRO A 601 -4.65 16.83 3.21
CA PRO A 601 -4.04 15.55 3.58
C PRO A 601 -5.05 14.58 4.21
N TYR A 602 -5.02 13.31 3.80
CA TYR A 602 -5.70 12.21 4.47
C TYR A 602 -4.67 11.28 5.11
N ASN A 603 -5.08 10.49 6.11
CA ASN A 603 -4.17 9.62 6.83
C ASN A 603 -4.32 8.16 6.39
N VAL A 604 -3.21 7.53 6.00
CA VAL A 604 -3.08 6.08 6.11
C VAL A 604 -2.65 5.78 7.54
N VAL A 605 -3.40 4.94 8.24
CA VAL A 605 -3.17 4.64 9.65
C VAL A 605 -2.41 3.32 9.76
N ALA A 606 -1.22 3.33 10.36
CA ALA A 606 -0.52 2.13 10.78
C ALA A 606 -0.91 1.80 12.24
N GLY A 607 -1.46 0.62 12.47
CA GLY A 607 -1.89 0.15 13.78
C GLY A 607 -1.37 -1.25 14.10
N MET A 608 -1.19 -1.54 15.38
CA MET A 608 -0.73 -2.84 15.89
C MET A 608 -1.87 -3.66 16.49
N GLY A 609 -3.11 -3.44 16.04
CA GLY A 609 -4.31 -4.04 16.62
C GLY A 609 -5.17 -3.04 17.39
N THR A 610 -6.31 -3.52 17.89
CA THR A 610 -7.30 -2.70 18.60
C THR A 610 -6.81 -2.26 19.98
N GLY A 611 -7.03 -1.00 20.36
CA GLY A 611 -6.66 -0.48 21.68
C GLY A 611 -5.17 -0.12 21.85
N LEU A 612 -4.35 -0.30 20.82
CA LEU A 612 -2.93 0.03 20.83
C LEU A 612 -2.64 1.35 20.08
N PRO A 613 -1.50 2.02 20.35
CA PRO A 613 -1.11 3.24 19.65
C PRO A 613 -1.05 3.05 18.13
N THR A 614 -1.36 4.12 17.40
CA THR A 614 -1.29 4.16 15.93
C THR A 614 -0.39 5.29 15.46
N ALA A 615 0.12 5.16 14.23
CA ALA A 615 0.88 6.20 13.54
C ALA A 615 0.16 6.61 12.25
N ASN A 616 0.11 7.91 11.98
CA ASN A 616 -0.56 8.45 10.81
C ASN A 616 0.46 8.86 9.73
N PHE A 617 0.20 8.43 8.51
CA PHE A 617 0.92 8.88 7.32
C PHE A 617 0.03 9.85 6.56
N ALA A 618 0.37 11.14 6.60
CA ALA A 618 -0.30 12.18 5.84
C ALA A 618 0.05 12.05 4.34
N LEU A 619 -0.97 11.80 3.52
CA LEU A 619 -0.88 11.68 2.07
C LEU A 619 -1.82 12.69 1.39
N THR A 620 -1.45 13.16 0.19
CA THR A 620 -2.30 14.05 -0.61
C THR A 620 -2.41 13.55 -2.05
N ASN A 621 -3.65 13.47 -2.55
CA ASN A 621 -3.93 13.23 -3.96
C ASN A 621 -4.00 14.58 -4.68
N LEU A 622 -2.99 14.89 -5.47
CA LEU A 622 -2.97 16.07 -6.35
C LEU A 622 -3.93 15.86 -7.52
N LYS A 623 -4.47 16.96 -8.04
CA LYS A 623 -5.30 16.90 -9.25
C LYS A 623 -4.54 16.28 -10.41
N GLY A 624 -5.24 15.48 -11.21
CA GLY A 624 -4.69 14.86 -12.40
C GLY A 624 -4.54 15.86 -13.53
N ASP A 625 -3.48 15.73 -14.31
CA ASP A 625 -3.36 16.47 -15.56
C ASP A 625 -4.18 15.78 -16.65
N GLN A 626 -4.67 16.59 -17.59
CA GLN A 626 -5.55 16.14 -18.67
C GLN A 626 -5.16 16.85 -19.97
N PHE A 627 -5.51 16.22 -21.09
CA PHE A 627 -5.23 16.74 -22.43
C PHE A 627 -6.47 16.66 -23.32
N ILE A 628 -6.49 17.54 -24.31
CA ILE A 628 -7.53 17.61 -25.34
C ILE A 628 -6.99 16.95 -26.61
N THR A 629 -7.80 16.09 -27.23
CA THR A 629 -7.60 15.60 -28.59
C THR A 629 -8.53 16.39 -29.51
N LEU A 630 -7.95 17.12 -30.47
CA LEU A 630 -8.67 17.79 -31.56
C LEU A 630 -8.02 17.35 -32.88
N ASP A 631 -8.84 16.77 -33.76
CA ASP A 631 -8.43 16.25 -35.05
C ASP A 631 -7.85 17.35 -35.96
N ALA A 632 -6.98 16.95 -36.90
CA ALA A 632 -6.49 17.87 -37.92
C ALA A 632 -7.63 18.30 -38.85
N ILE A 633 -7.74 19.60 -39.09
CA ILE A 633 -8.76 20.16 -39.97
C ILE A 633 -8.13 20.43 -41.35
N PRO A 634 -8.60 19.78 -42.42
CA PRO A 634 -8.07 20.03 -43.76
C PRO A 634 -8.48 21.41 -44.28
N ASN A 635 -7.64 21.99 -45.14
CA ASN A 635 -7.93 23.24 -45.83
C ASN A 635 -9.25 23.13 -46.63
N GLN A 636 -10.03 24.20 -46.61
CA GLN A 636 -11.36 24.26 -47.23
C GLN A 636 -11.40 25.24 -48.40
N THR A 637 -12.50 25.25 -49.15
CA THR A 637 -12.82 26.30 -50.13
C THR A 637 -14.09 27.01 -49.70
N PHE A 638 -14.16 28.33 -49.90
CA PHE A 638 -15.36 29.11 -49.59
C PHE A 638 -16.59 28.52 -50.32
N GLY A 639 -17.71 28.36 -49.60
CA GLY A 639 -18.92 27.73 -50.13
C GLY A 639 -18.99 26.20 -49.95
N ASN A 640 -17.96 25.57 -49.38
CA ASN A 640 -18.09 24.20 -48.87
C ASN A 640 -19.20 24.12 -47.79
N PRO A 641 -19.95 23.00 -47.70
CA PRO A 641 -20.98 22.84 -46.67
C PRO A 641 -20.36 22.76 -45.27
N ASP A 642 -21.19 23.03 -44.26
CA ASP A 642 -20.82 22.89 -42.85
C ASP A 642 -20.31 21.48 -42.54
N PHE A 643 -19.30 21.39 -41.69
CA PHE A 643 -18.68 20.11 -41.31
C PHE A 643 -18.39 20.05 -39.82
N ASN A 644 -18.36 18.84 -39.28
CA ASN A 644 -18.11 18.62 -37.86
C ASN A 644 -16.64 18.30 -37.60
N VAL A 645 -16.15 18.69 -36.43
CA VAL A 645 -14.85 18.25 -35.90
C VAL A 645 -15.04 17.35 -34.68
N PHE A 646 -14.16 16.36 -34.55
CA PHE A 646 -14.13 15.51 -33.37
C PHE A 646 -13.23 16.13 -32.30
N THR A 647 -13.76 16.23 -31.09
CA THR A 647 -12.99 16.56 -29.90
C THR A 647 -13.26 15.56 -28.80
N ALA A 648 -12.21 15.23 -28.06
CA ALA A 648 -12.30 14.41 -26.86
C ALA A 648 -11.31 14.94 -25.84
N ALA A 649 -11.55 14.61 -24.58
CA ALA A 649 -10.59 14.87 -23.52
C ALA A 649 -10.30 13.63 -22.71
N SER A 650 -9.07 13.51 -22.22
CA SER A 650 -8.59 12.33 -21.52
C SER A 650 -9.34 12.02 -20.22
N SER A 651 -10.00 13.02 -19.62
CA SER A 651 -10.82 12.91 -18.41
C SER A 651 -12.32 12.70 -18.67
N GLY A 652 -12.76 12.85 -19.92
CA GLY A 652 -14.18 12.87 -20.28
C GLY A 652 -14.93 14.16 -19.92
N LEU A 653 -14.28 15.21 -19.38
CA LEU A 653 -14.95 16.50 -19.19
C LEU A 653 -15.22 17.19 -20.53
N ILE A 654 -16.25 18.05 -20.57
CA ILE A 654 -16.72 18.72 -21.79
C ILE A 654 -15.63 19.64 -22.36
N VAL A 655 -15.37 19.50 -23.66
CA VAL A 655 -14.54 20.42 -24.45
C VAL A 655 -15.43 21.46 -25.09
N THR A 656 -15.01 22.72 -25.03
CA THR A 656 -15.68 23.85 -25.68
C THR A 656 -14.85 24.31 -26.87
N LEU A 657 -15.50 24.69 -27.97
CA LEU A 657 -14.86 25.18 -29.18
C LEU A 657 -15.12 26.67 -29.36
N ALA A 658 -14.07 27.39 -29.72
CA ALA A 658 -14.14 28.77 -30.21
C ALA A 658 -13.53 28.85 -31.61
N ALA A 659 -14.09 29.73 -32.45
CA ALA A 659 -13.60 30.00 -33.79
C ALA A 659 -13.07 31.44 -33.88
N ILE A 660 -11.91 31.60 -34.50
CA ILE A 660 -11.27 32.90 -34.75
C ILE A 660 -10.99 33.01 -36.26
N GLY A 661 -11.31 34.15 -36.86
CA GLY A 661 -11.09 34.41 -38.29
C GLY A 661 -12.33 34.18 -39.14
N ASN A 662 -12.17 33.59 -40.33
CA ASN A 662 -13.22 33.54 -41.37
C ASN A 662 -14.14 32.30 -41.25
N CYS A 663 -14.46 31.91 -40.02
CA CYS A 663 -15.35 30.81 -39.69
C CYS A 663 -16.08 31.07 -38.38
N THR A 664 -17.19 30.36 -38.15
CA THR A 664 -17.90 30.30 -36.87
C THR A 664 -18.07 28.85 -36.45
N VAL A 665 -18.19 28.61 -35.14
CA VAL A 665 -18.45 27.28 -34.59
C VAL A 665 -19.71 27.30 -33.73
N SER A 666 -20.58 26.30 -33.90
CA SER A 666 -21.75 26.08 -33.05
C SER A 666 -21.82 24.60 -32.68
N GLY A 667 -21.69 24.29 -31.39
CA GLY A 667 -21.43 22.92 -30.94
C GLY A 667 -20.11 22.41 -31.53
N ASN A 668 -20.18 21.37 -32.36
CA ASN A 668 -19.02 20.82 -33.07
C ASN A 668 -19.02 21.13 -34.58
N THR A 669 -19.97 21.94 -35.05
CA THR A 669 -20.15 22.26 -36.48
C THR A 669 -19.47 23.57 -36.82
N ILE A 670 -18.60 23.53 -37.82
CA ILE A 670 -17.89 24.69 -38.36
C ILE A 670 -18.63 25.18 -39.61
N HIS A 671 -18.91 26.48 -39.64
CA HIS A 671 -19.47 27.20 -40.78
C HIS A 671 -18.44 28.19 -41.33
N LEU A 672 -18.24 28.21 -42.65
CA LEU A 672 -17.26 29.07 -43.32
C LEU A 672 -17.92 30.37 -43.76
N ILE A 673 -17.42 31.51 -43.28
CA ILE A 673 -18.00 32.83 -43.56
C ILE A 673 -17.18 33.66 -44.58
N GLY A 674 -15.96 33.22 -44.92
CA GLY A 674 -15.12 33.87 -45.95
C GLY A 674 -13.86 33.09 -46.31
N ALA A 675 -13.22 33.43 -47.42
CA ALA A 675 -11.88 32.92 -47.77
C ALA A 675 -10.81 33.61 -46.91
N GLY A 676 -9.76 32.90 -46.52
CA GLY A 676 -8.72 33.39 -45.60
C GLY A 676 -8.28 32.33 -44.59
N SER A 677 -7.98 32.72 -43.36
CA SER A 677 -7.59 31.78 -42.29
C SER A 677 -8.73 31.58 -41.31
N CYS A 678 -8.91 30.35 -40.85
CA CYS A 678 -9.78 29.99 -39.73
C CYS A 678 -8.95 29.23 -38.69
N GLU A 679 -9.11 29.59 -37.43
CA GLU A 679 -8.53 28.88 -36.30
C GLU A 679 -9.63 28.39 -35.37
N ILE A 680 -9.55 27.12 -35.00
CA ILE A 680 -10.40 26.51 -33.99
C ILE A 680 -9.55 26.30 -32.73
N VAL A 681 -10.03 26.86 -31.63
CA VAL A 681 -9.44 26.70 -30.30
C VAL A 681 -10.35 25.77 -29.51
N ALA A 682 -9.82 24.63 -29.08
CA ALA A 682 -10.48 23.72 -28.16
C ALA A 682 -9.97 23.97 -26.74
N SER A 683 -10.89 24.29 -25.84
CA SER A 683 -10.62 24.61 -24.44
C SER A 683 -11.40 23.69 -23.50
N GLN A 684 -10.74 23.26 -22.42
CA GLN A 684 -11.33 22.41 -21.41
C GLN A 684 -10.95 22.87 -20.00
N GLY A 685 -11.95 23.32 -19.24
CA GLY A 685 -11.78 23.67 -17.83
C GLY A 685 -11.45 22.47 -16.94
N GLY A 686 -10.75 22.74 -15.84
CA GLY A 686 -10.54 21.77 -14.77
C GLY A 686 -11.81 21.57 -13.92
N ASN A 687 -11.73 20.65 -12.97
CA ASN A 687 -12.74 20.48 -11.93
C ASN A 687 -12.07 20.23 -10.56
N GLU A 688 -12.79 19.63 -9.61
CA GLU A 688 -12.24 19.28 -8.29
C GLU A 688 -11.09 18.26 -8.37
N ASN A 689 -11.08 17.38 -9.37
CA ASN A 689 -10.13 16.26 -9.51
C ASN A 689 -9.07 16.46 -10.60
N TYR A 690 -9.33 17.28 -11.62
CA TYR A 690 -8.43 17.50 -12.74
C TYR A 690 -8.06 18.98 -12.91
N ASN A 691 -6.81 19.25 -13.25
CA ASN A 691 -6.31 20.58 -13.64
C ASN A 691 -6.85 20.94 -15.04
N ALA A 692 -7.05 22.21 -15.38
CA ALA A 692 -7.47 22.59 -16.73
C ALA A 692 -6.48 22.04 -17.79
N ALA A 693 -6.99 21.51 -18.89
CA ALA A 693 -6.13 21.07 -19.98
C ALA A 693 -5.60 22.30 -20.74
N PRO A 694 -4.35 22.27 -21.24
CA PRO A 694 -3.87 23.28 -22.17
C PRO A 694 -4.76 23.35 -23.42
N ASP A 695 -5.06 24.57 -23.87
CA ASP A 695 -5.85 24.78 -25.09
C ASP A 695 -5.15 24.20 -26.32
N VAL A 696 -5.93 23.60 -27.23
CA VAL A 696 -5.44 23.05 -28.50
C VAL A 696 -5.92 23.90 -29.65
N HIS A 697 -4.96 24.42 -30.42
CA HIS A 697 -5.19 25.32 -31.55
C HIS A 697 -5.02 24.59 -32.87
N ARG A 698 -5.99 24.72 -33.79
CA ARG A 698 -5.90 24.20 -35.16
C ARG A 698 -6.27 25.29 -36.16
N THR A 699 -5.30 25.68 -36.97
CA THR A 699 -5.48 26.64 -38.06
C THR A 699 -5.56 25.93 -39.40
N PHE A 700 -6.50 26.33 -40.25
CA PHE A 700 -6.60 25.88 -41.64
C PHE A 700 -6.93 27.06 -42.57
N SER A 701 -6.55 26.94 -43.84
CA SER A 701 -6.85 27.96 -44.85
C SER A 701 -8.14 27.64 -45.58
N ILE A 702 -8.91 28.68 -45.89
CA ILE A 702 -10.11 28.67 -46.73
C ILE A 702 -9.74 29.35 -48.06
N ALA A 703 -9.59 28.58 -49.13
CA ALA A 703 -9.33 29.09 -50.47
C ALA A 703 -10.55 29.81 -51.05
N LYS A 704 -10.32 30.72 -51.99
CA LYS A 704 -11.40 31.35 -52.77
C LYS A 704 -12.07 30.31 -53.69
N ALA A 705 -13.38 30.42 -53.88
CA ALA A 705 -14.12 29.62 -54.83
C ALA A 705 -13.87 30.08 -56.27
N ASN A 706 -13.87 29.15 -57.23
CA ASN A 706 -13.86 29.52 -58.65
C ASN A 706 -15.25 29.97 -59.09
N GLN A 707 -15.31 30.86 -60.08
CA GLN A 707 -16.56 31.32 -60.68
C GLN A 707 -16.46 31.36 -62.21
N THR A 708 -17.60 31.35 -62.91
CA THR A 708 -17.67 31.34 -64.38
C THR A 708 -18.57 32.46 -64.90
N ILE A 709 -18.37 32.90 -66.15
CA ILE A 709 -19.24 33.87 -66.86
C ILE A 709 -20.05 33.12 -67.92
N THR A 710 -21.34 33.45 -68.03
CA THR A 710 -22.23 33.02 -69.12
C THR A 710 -22.55 34.22 -70.01
N PHE A 711 -22.11 34.19 -71.28
CA PHE A 711 -22.34 35.25 -72.27
C PHE A 711 -22.68 34.66 -73.65
N GLY A 712 -23.89 34.94 -74.15
CA GLY A 712 -24.44 34.35 -75.39
C GLY A 712 -23.97 35.02 -76.68
N ALA A 713 -24.12 34.33 -77.81
CA ALA A 713 -23.67 34.79 -79.13
C ALA A 713 -24.42 36.04 -79.64
N LEU A 714 -23.71 36.91 -80.38
CA LEU A 714 -24.23 38.16 -80.95
C LEU A 714 -24.50 38.05 -82.46
N ALA A 715 -25.53 38.74 -82.96
CA ALA A 715 -25.95 38.68 -84.36
C ALA A 715 -25.27 39.74 -85.25
N ASN A 716 -25.12 39.43 -86.56
CA ASN A 716 -24.56 40.33 -87.58
C ASN A 716 -25.42 41.58 -87.83
N LYS A 717 -24.80 42.67 -88.31
CA LYS A 717 -25.39 44.00 -88.53
C LYS A 717 -25.00 44.60 -89.90
N THR A 718 -25.55 45.76 -90.25
CA THR A 718 -25.19 46.58 -91.43
C THR A 718 -24.75 47.97 -90.98
N PHE A 719 -23.82 48.60 -91.69
CA PHE A 719 -23.36 49.95 -91.39
C PHE A 719 -24.52 50.95 -91.51
N GLY A 720 -24.82 51.65 -90.42
CA GLY A 720 -25.99 52.51 -90.27
C GLY A 720 -27.13 51.91 -89.42
N ASP A 721 -27.03 50.64 -89.00
CA ASP A 721 -27.95 50.05 -88.01
C ASP A 721 -27.85 50.78 -86.66
N VAL A 722 -28.96 50.81 -85.91
CA VAL A 722 -29.06 51.44 -84.58
C VAL A 722 -28.29 50.66 -83.50
N ASP A 723 -27.83 51.38 -82.47
CA ASP A 723 -27.15 50.82 -81.30
C ASP A 723 -27.99 49.76 -80.56
N PHE A 724 -27.33 48.80 -79.91
CA PHE A 724 -28.00 47.69 -79.20
C PHE A 724 -27.28 47.26 -77.92
N ASN A 725 -27.98 46.62 -76.98
CA ASN A 725 -27.43 46.21 -75.68
C ASN A 725 -26.99 44.74 -75.62
N VAL A 726 -26.02 44.44 -74.75
CA VAL A 726 -25.55 43.08 -74.40
C VAL A 726 -25.74 42.76 -72.90
N SER A 727 -25.77 41.48 -72.53
CA SER A 727 -25.89 41.03 -71.13
C SER A 727 -25.18 39.70 -70.87
N ALA A 728 -24.63 39.51 -69.66
CA ALA A 728 -23.89 38.33 -69.22
C ALA A 728 -24.04 38.17 -67.69
N THR A 729 -23.91 36.94 -67.17
CA THR A 729 -24.03 36.65 -65.73
C THR A 729 -22.83 35.86 -65.21
N ALA A 730 -22.40 36.12 -63.97
CA ALA A 730 -21.38 35.34 -63.28
C ALA A 730 -21.99 34.35 -62.28
N SER A 731 -21.43 33.15 -62.12
CA SER A 731 -21.95 32.10 -61.22
C SER A 731 -21.92 32.47 -59.73
N SER A 732 -21.12 33.47 -59.35
CA SER A 732 -21.08 34.05 -58.00
C SER A 732 -22.13 35.13 -57.75
N GLY A 733 -22.89 35.53 -58.78
CA GLY A 733 -23.80 36.67 -58.74
C GLY A 733 -23.11 38.04 -58.80
N LEU A 734 -21.78 38.09 -58.95
CA LEU A 734 -21.06 39.35 -59.07
C LEU A 734 -21.30 40.03 -60.44
N PRO A 735 -21.25 41.38 -60.51
CA PRO A 735 -21.46 42.11 -61.77
C PRO A 735 -20.42 41.76 -62.85
N VAL A 736 -20.86 41.73 -64.11
CA VAL A 736 -20.01 41.49 -65.28
C VAL A 736 -19.81 42.80 -66.04
N SER A 737 -18.59 43.02 -66.53
CA SER A 737 -18.20 44.19 -67.33
C SER A 737 -17.95 43.82 -68.79
N PHE A 738 -18.04 44.78 -69.72
CA PHE A 738 -17.84 44.53 -71.15
C PHE A 738 -16.81 45.46 -71.79
N THR A 739 -16.05 44.92 -72.75
CA THR A 739 -15.12 45.68 -73.60
C THR A 739 -15.31 45.34 -75.07
N ALA A 740 -15.19 46.32 -75.97
CA ALA A 740 -15.35 46.13 -77.41
C ALA A 740 -14.02 46.32 -78.16
N THR A 741 -13.82 45.53 -79.20
CA THR A 741 -12.70 45.65 -80.14
C THR A 741 -13.18 45.42 -81.57
N GLY A 742 -12.60 46.11 -82.55
CA GLY A 742 -13.00 46.06 -83.97
C GLY A 742 -13.82 47.28 -84.40
N ASN A 743 -14.74 47.13 -85.34
CA ASN A 743 -15.50 48.22 -85.94
C ASN A 743 -16.75 48.61 -85.13
N CYS A 744 -16.61 48.60 -83.81
CA CYS A 744 -17.63 48.98 -82.85
C CYS A 744 -17.01 49.53 -81.56
N THR A 745 -17.81 50.24 -80.78
CA THR A 745 -17.47 50.67 -79.42
C THR A 745 -18.55 50.21 -78.46
N ILE A 746 -18.23 50.08 -77.16
CA ILE A 746 -19.22 49.77 -76.12
C ILE A 746 -19.10 50.74 -74.96
N ALA A 747 -20.24 51.28 -74.52
CA ALA A 747 -20.35 52.12 -73.34
C ALA A 747 -21.38 51.50 -72.38
N GLY A 748 -20.94 51.13 -71.18
CA GLY A 748 -21.76 50.32 -70.28
C GLY A 748 -22.03 48.95 -70.89
N ASN A 749 -23.24 48.75 -71.43
CA ASN A 749 -23.61 47.56 -72.17
C ASN A 749 -24.17 47.85 -73.58
N THR A 750 -24.10 49.10 -74.06
CA THR A 750 -24.63 49.51 -75.37
C THR A 750 -23.51 49.55 -76.41
N VAL A 751 -23.69 48.81 -77.51
CA VAL A 751 -22.76 48.68 -78.63
C VAL A 751 -23.14 49.65 -79.75
N HIS A 752 -22.17 50.47 -80.18
CA HIS A 752 -22.29 51.40 -81.31
C HIS A 752 -21.41 50.96 -82.48
N LEU A 753 -21.94 50.98 -83.71
CA LEU A 753 -21.24 50.50 -84.92
C LEU A 753 -20.50 51.65 -85.62
N THR A 754 -19.19 51.52 -85.78
CA THR A 754 -18.34 52.61 -86.30
C THR A 754 -17.89 52.41 -87.76
N GLY A 755 -18.09 51.21 -88.33
CA GLY A 755 -17.76 50.91 -89.73
C GLY A 755 -18.18 49.51 -90.17
N ALA A 756 -18.20 49.23 -91.47
CA ALA A 756 -18.38 47.87 -91.99
C ALA A 756 -17.15 46.99 -91.68
N GLY A 757 -17.33 45.76 -91.19
CA GLY A 757 -16.28 44.81 -90.76
C GLY A 757 -16.64 44.06 -89.47
N SER A 758 -15.67 43.46 -88.77
CA SER A 758 -15.94 42.66 -87.57
C SER A 758 -15.95 43.48 -86.27
N CYS A 759 -16.83 43.13 -85.34
CA CYS A 759 -16.91 43.63 -83.98
C CYS A 759 -16.85 42.46 -82.99
N THR A 760 -16.09 42.59 -81.90
CA THR A 760 -16.03 41.61 -80.80
C THR A 760 -16.29 42.29 -79.46
N ILE A 761 -17.21 41.75 -78.67
CA ILE A 761 -17.49 42.16 -77.30
C ILE A 761 -16.99 41.09 -76.34
N THR A 762 -16.24 41.46 -75.30
CA THR A 762 -15.72 40.54 -74.29
C THR A 762 -16.35 40.85 -72.94
N ALA A 763 -16.92 39.82 -72.30
CA ALA A 763 -17.47 39.90 -70.95
C ALA A 763 -16.41 39.44 -69.93
N SER A 764 -16.16 40.25 -68.88
CA SER A 764 -15.13 39.99 -67.86
C SER A 764 -15.66 40.15 -66.43
N GLN A 765 -15.17 39.31 -65.52
CA GLN A 765 -15.44 39.40 -64.08
C GLN A 765 -14.20 39.08 -63.22
N PRO A 766 -13.52 40.11 -62.65
CA PRO A 766 -12.32 39.96 -61.80
C PRO A 766 -12.48 39.20 -60.47
N GLY A 767 -13.70 38.94 -59.99
CA GLY A 767 -13.95 38.31 -58.69
C GLY A 767 -13.82 39.22 -57.49
N ASN A 768 -13.65 38.65 -56.30
CA ASN A 768 -13.61 39.40 -55.04
C ASN A 768 -12.79 38.68 -53.95
N ALA A 769 -13.00 39.03 -52.68
CA ALA A 769 -12.34 38.41 -51.53
C ALA A 769 -12.60 36.90 -51.41
N ASN A 770 -13.74 36.40 -51.88
CA ASN A 770 -14.20 35.02 -51.73
C ASN A 770 -14.21 34.21 -53.03
N PHE A 771 -14.19 34.87 -54.20
CA PHE A 771 -14.21 34.22 -55.51
C PHE A 771 -13.01 34.64 -56.37
N ASN A 772 -12.33 33.67 -57.00
CA ASN A 772 -11.28 33.89 -58.01
C ASN A 772 -11.87 34.44 -59.31
N ALA A 773 -11.17 35.34 -60.01
CA ALA A 773 -11.59 35.87 -61.31
C ALA A 773 -12.12 34.78 -62.27
N ALA A 774 -13.24 35.05 -62.94
CA ALA A 774 -13.72 34.18 -63.99
C ALA A 774 -12.92 34.39 -65.28
N THR A 775 -12.81 33.35 -66.09
CA THR A 775 -12.25 33.46 -67.45
C THR A 775 -13.15 34.33 -68.32
N ASP A 776 -12.55 35.31 -69.00
CA ASP A 776 -13.26 36.23 -69.91
C ASP A 776 -13.91 35.48 -71.10
N VAL A 777 -15.08 35.95 -71.54
CA VAL A 777 -15.87 35.32 -72.62
C VAL A 777 -16.07 36.32 -73.77
N PRO A 778 -15.40 36.17 -74.93
CA PRO A 778 -15.59 37.01 -76.10
C PRO A 778 -16.71 36.51 -77.05
N GLN A 779 -17.41 37.43 -77.72
CA GLN A 779 -18.43 37.19 -78.74
C GLN A 779 -18.26 38.13 -79.94
N SER A 780 -18.13 37.59 -81.14
CA SER A 780 -17.85 38.35 -82.38
C SER A 780 -19.00 38.29 -83.38
N PHE A 781 -19.22 39.38 -84.12
CA PHE A 781 -20.19 39.48 -85.23
C PHE A 781 -19.68 40.39 -86.36
N ASN A 782 -20.33 40.37 -87.54
CA ASN A 782 -19.93 41.11 -88.75
C ASN A 782 -20.90 42.27 -89.09
N ILE A 783 -20.38 43.35 -89.69
CA ILE A 783 -21.09 44.57 -90.10
C ILE A 783 -20.96 44.77 -91.63
N ALA A 784 -22.05 44.78 -92.40
CA ALA A 784 -22.05 44.91 -93.89
C ALA A 784 -22.08 46.38 -94.43
N LYS A 785 -21.86 46.62 -95.75
CA LYS A 785 -21.94 47.94 -96.44
C LYS A 785 -23.36 48.34 -96.89
N ALA A 786 -23.63 49.63 -97.15
CA ALA A 786 -24.92 50.21 -97.61
C ALA A 786 -25.00 50.52 -99.14
N ASN A 787 -26.18 50.80 -99.73
CA ASN A 787 -26.39 51.06 -101.19
C ASN A 787 -26.69 52.55 -101.53
N GLN A 788 -26.55 53.01 -102.80
CA GLN A 788 -26.75 54.43 -103.24
C GLN A 788 -27.22 54.63 -104.74
N THR A 789 -27.71 55.83 -105.18
CA THR A 789 -28.29 56.15 -106.54
C THR A 789 -27.90 57.54 -107.18
N ILE A 790 -28.14 57.81 -108.49
CA ILE A 790 -27.85 59.08 -109.26
C ILE A 790 -29.11 59.74 -109.89
N THR A 791 -29.16 61.07 -110.06
CA THR A 791 -30.25 61.86 -110.74
C THR A 791 -29.73 62.86 -111.81
N PHE A 792 -30.22 62.82 -113.07
CA PHE A 792 -29.82 63.70 -114.21
C PHE A 792 -30.97 63.99 -115.23
N GLY A 793 -31.24 65.27 -115.59
CA GLY A 793 -32.42 65.72 -116.39
C GLY A 793 -32.19 66.09 -117.87
N ALA A 794 -33.25 66.20 -118.68
CA ALA A 794 -33.24 66.32 -120.16
C ALA A 794 -32.75 67.68 -120.75
N LEU A 795 -32.25 67.67 -122.00
CA LEU A 795 -31.62 68.80 -122.71
C LEU A 795 -32.44 69.29 -123.94
N ALA A 796 -32.32 70.58 -124.32
CA ALA A 796 -33.16 71.24 -125.36
C ALA A 796 -32.45 71.47 -126.72
N ASN A 797 -33.22 71.52 -127.83
CA ASN A 797 -32.75 71.75 -129.21
C ASN A 797 -32.18 73.18 -129.45
N LYS A 798 -31.32 73.34 -130.48
CA LYS A 798 -30.52 74.54 -130.81
C LYS A 798 -30.50 74.88 -132.31
N THR A 799 -29.89 75.99 -132.72
CA THR A 799 -29.60 76.38 -134.11
C THR A 799 -28.08 76.54 -134.31
N PHE A 800 -27.55 76.22 -135.49
CA PHE A 800 -26.11 76.34 -135.74
C PHE A 800 -25.70 77.81 -135.71
N GLY A 801 -24.77 78.14 -134.80
CA GLY A 801 -24.43 79.51 -134.41
C GLY A 801 -24.91 79.91 -133.02
N ASP A 802 -25.73 79.09 -132.35
CA ASP A 802 -26.08 79.29 -130.93
C ASP A 802 -24.84 79.14 -130.02
N PRO A 803 -24.76 79.89 -128.90
CA PRO A 803 -23.65 79.78 -127.93
C PRO A 803 -23.70 78.51 -127.06
N ASP A 804 -22.56 78.16 -126.47
CA ASP A 804 -22.35 77.00 -125.58
C ASP A 804 -23.21 77.03 -124.30
N PHE A 805 -23.48 75.86 -123.69
CA PHE A 805 -24.33 75.74 -122.47
C PHE A 805 -23.93 74.60 -121.50
N ASN A 806 -24.36 74.64 -120.23
CA ASN A 806 -23.92 73.68 -119.17
C ASN A 806 -24.96 72.60 -118.76
N VAL A 807 -24.50 71.50 -118.12
CA VAL A 807 -25.31 70.38 -117.54
C VAL A 807 -24.98 70.04 -116.05
N SER A 808 -25.84 69.34 -115.29
CA SER A 808 -25.63 68.97 -113.85
C SER A 808 -26.43 67.74 -113.32
N ALA A 809 -25.90 66.97 -112.33
CA ALA A 809 -26.45 65.71 -111.75
C ALA A 809 -25.96 65.44 -110.29
N THR A 810 -26.67 64.63 -109.47
CA THR A 810 -26.37 64.35 -108.03
C THR A 810 -26.49 62.88 -107.60
N ALA A 811 -25.82 62.43 -106.51
CA ALA A 811 -25.92 61.06 -105.94
C ALA A 811 -26.36 60.99 -104.45
N SER A 812 -27.09 59.94 -104.04
CA SER A 812 -27.77 59.84 -102.71
C SER A 812 -26.86 59.68 -101.49
N SER A 813 -25.62 59.26 -101.69
CA SER A 813 -24.58 59.18 -100.64
C SER A 813 -23.81 60.48 -100.44
N GLY A 814 -24.12 61.52 -101.23
CA GLY A 814 -23.36 62.77 -101.25
C GLY A 814 -22.06 62.72 -102.07
N LEU A 815 -21.77 61.61 -102.76
CA LEU A 815 -20.58 61.47 -103.61
C LEU A 815 -20.73 62.20 -104.98
N SER A 816 -19.63 62.67 -105.56
CA SER A 816 -19.59 63.48 -106.81
C SER A 816 -19.88 62.69 -108.10
N VAL A 817 -20.56 63.31 -109.08
CA VAL A 817 -20.98 62.72 -110.38
C VAL A 817 -20.16 63.29 -111.57
N SER A 818 -19.94 62.51 -112.64
CA SER A 818 -19.12 62.86 -113.83
C SER A 818 -19.90 62.76 -115.17
N PHE A 819 -19.51 63.50 -116.24
CA PHE A 819 -20.22 63.57 -117.55
C PHE A 819 -19.39 63.20 -118.80
N THR A 820 -20.05 62.72 -119.87
CA THR A 820 -19.47 62.45 -121.22
C THR A 820 -20.44 62.79 -122.38
N ALA A 821 -19.94 63.14 -123.59
CA ALA A 821 -20.76 63.54 -124.76
C ALA A 821 -20.47 62.79 -126.07
N THR A 822 -21.48 62.68 -126.96
CA THR A 822 -21.39 62.10 -128.31
C THR A 822 -22.32 62.81 -129.32
N GLY A 823 -21.92 62.94 -130.60
CA GLY A 823 -22.71 63.57 -131.69
C GLY A 823 -22.07 64.84 -132.27
N ASN A 824 -22.88 65.75 -132.83
CA ASN A 824 -22.47 67.06 -133.38
C ASN A 824 -22.26 68.11 -132.27
N CYS A 825 -21.67 67.66 -131.16
CA CYS A 825 -21.30 68.45 -130.00
C CYS A 825 -20.11 67.83 -129.26
N THR A 826 -19.49 68.61 -128.40
CA THR A 826 -18.47 68.14 -127.44
C THR A 826 -18.81 68.64 -126.04
N ILE A 827 -18.38 67.91 -124.99
CA ILE A 827 -18.49 68.37 -123.58
C ILE A 827 -17.11 68.45 -122.94
N ALA A 828 -16.81 69.57 -122.29
CA ALA A 828 -15.63 69.76 -121.45
C ALA A 828 -16.09 70.18 -120.05
N GLY A 829 -15.78 69.36 -119.04
CA GLY A 829 -16.34 69.53 -117.70
C GLY A 829 -17.85 69.31 -117.72
N ASN A 830 -18.60 70.40 -117.70
CA ASN A 830 -20.06 70.38 -117.86
C ASN A 830 -20.58 71.27 -119.00
N THR A 831 -19.71 71.89 -119.82
CA THR A 831 -20.08 72.82 -120.91
C THR A 831 -20.11 72.11 -122.27
N VAL A 832 -21.20 72.29 -123.02
CA VAL A 832 -21.50 71.68 -124.32
C VAL A 832 -21.34 72.70 -125.44
N HIS A 833 -20.53 72.38 -126.46
CA HIS A 833 -20.28 73.21 -127.66
C HIS A 833 -20.88 72.58 -128.93
N LEU A 834 -21.50 73.38 -129.81
CA LEU A 834 -22.17 72.91 -131.04
C LEU A 834 -21.26 73.03 -132.27
N THR A 835 -21.02 71.93 -132.98
CA THR A 835 -20.02 71.89 -134.06
C THR A 835 -20.61 71.86 -135.48
N GLY A 836 -21.93 71.70 -135.63
CA GLY A 836 -22.63 71.69 -136.92
C GLY A 836 -24.12 71.43 -136.76
N ALA A 837 -24.92 71.67 -137.80
CA ALA A 837 -26.33 71.25 -137.80
C ALA A 837 -26.45 69.70 -137.71
N GLY A 838 -27.32 69.15 -136.85
CA GLY A 838 -27.44 67.70 -136.54
C GLY A 838 -27.90 67.37 -135.11
N SER A 839 -27.41 66.31 -134.44
CA SER A 839 -27.86 65.80 -133.11
C SER A 839 -26.72 65.57 -132.10
N CYS A 840 -26.96 65.66 -130.77
CA CYS A 840 -25.99 65.60 -129.64
C CYS A 840 -26.54 64.87 -128.37
N THR A 841 -25.73 64.07 -127.63
CA THR A 841 -26.08 63.33 -126.38
C THR A 841 -25.05 63.46 -125.23
N ILE A 842 -25.47 63.52 -123.95
CA ILE A 842 -24.66 63.63 -122.70
C ILE A 842 -25.00 62.54 -121.64
N THR A 843 -24.04 61.94 -120.89
CA THR A 843 -24.26 60.86 -119.85
C THR A 843 -23.60 61.13 -118.48
N ALA A 844 -24.22 60.75 -117.33
CA ALA A 844 -23.76 60.94 -115.93
C ALA A 844 -23.43 59.64 -115.13
N ALA A 845 -22.40 59.59 -114.25
CA ALA A 845 -21.91 58.37 -113.51
C ALA A 845 -21.29 58.55 -112.06
N GLN A 846 -21.37 57.53 -111.14
CA GLN A 846 -20.83 57.49 -109.74
C GLN A 846 -20.44 56.06 -109.18
N PRO A 847 -19.21 55.81 -108.66
CA PRO A 847 -18.69 54.46 -108.33
C PRO A 847 -18.66 53.91 -106.85
N GLY A 848 -19.13 54.61 -105.80
CA GLY A 848 -19.15 54.09 -104.39
C GLY A 848 -17.87 54.22 -103.54
N ASN A 849 -17.85 53.66 -102.30
CA ASN A 849 -16.72 53.69 -101.34
C ASN A 849 -16.64 52.51 -100.31
N ALA A 850 -15.89 52.68 -99.21
CA ALA A 850 -15.70 51.66 -98.16
C ALA A 850 -16.97 51.29 -97.37
N ASN A 851 -17.94 52.19 -97.29
CA ASN A 851 -19.19 52.01 -96.55
C ASN A 851 -20.43 51.95 -97.47
N PHE A 852 -20.32 52.39 -98.74
CA PHE A 852 -21.41 52.41 -99.73
C PHE A 852 -21.04 51.72 -101.05
N ASN A 853 -21.97 50.97 -101.66
CA ASN A 853 -21.83 50.30 -102.97
C ASN A 853 -22.11 51.26 -104.15
N ALA A 854 -21.53 51.05 -105.35
CA ALA A 854 -21.63 51.90 -106.57
C ALA A 854 -23.06 52.19 -107.10
N ALA A 855 -23.25 53.29 -107.86
CA ALA A 855 -24.56 53.68 -108.46
C ALA A 855 -24.63 53.58 -110.01
N THR A 856 -25.84 53.43 -110.54
CA THR A 856 -26.13 53.25 -111.99
C THR A 856 -26.09 54.55 -112.81
N ASN A 857 -25.52 54.54 -114.03
CA ASN A 857 -25.33 55.71 -114.94
C ASN A 857 -26.61 56.19 -115.69
N VAL A 858 -26.68 57.47 -116.14
CA VAL A 858 -27.90 58.12 -116.74
C VAL A 858 -27.60 59.03 -117.99
N PRO A 859 -28.16 58.83 -119.23
CA PRO A 859 -27.93 59.64 -120.47
C PRO A 859 -29.08 60.57 -120.99
N GLN A 860 -28.82 61.59 -121.86
CA GLN A 860 -29.77 62.62 -122.43
C GLN A 860 -29.39 63.22 -123.85
N THR A 861 -30.32 63.48 -124.83
CA THR A 861 -30.07 63.85 -126.28
C THR A 861 -30.89 65.05 -126.89
N PHE A 862 -30.38 65.87 -127.87
CA PHE A 862 -31.05 67.03 -128.59
C PHE A 862 -30.53 67.40 -130.04
N THR A 863 -31.17 68.31 -130.84
CA THR A 863 -30.89 68.66 -132.30
C THR A 863 -30.49 70.14 -132.66
N ILE A 864 -29.96 70.45 -133.89
CA ILE A 864 -29.34 71.75 -134.38
C ILE A 864 -29.69 72.19 -135.89
N ALA A 865 -30.10 73.45 -136.25
CA ALA A 865 -30.61 73.98 -137.60
C ALA A 865 -29.80 75.10 -138.44
N LYS A 866 -30.23 75.65 -139.65
CA LYS A 866 -29.53 76.61 -140.66
C LYS A 866 -29.98 78.16 -140.73
N ALA A 867 -29.30 79.13 -141.45
CA ALA A 867 -29.48 80.67 -141.45
C ALA A 867 -29.81 81.49 -142.79
N SER A 868 -30.14 82.84 -142.79
CA SER A 868 -30.77 83.77 -143.87
C SER A 868 -29.93 84.95 -144.55
N THR A 869 -30.35 85.62 -145.70
CA THR A 869 -29.58 86.63 -146.57
C THR A 869 -30.30 87.96 -147.10
N ILE A 870 -29.58 89.04 -147.58
CA ILE A 870 -30.05 90.40 -148.10
C ILE A 870 -29.27 90.92 -149.38
N THR A 871 -29.85 91.72 -150.32
CA THR A 871 -29.22 92.24 -151.60
C THR A 871 -29.41 93.77 -151.88
N ALA A 872 -28.40 94.50 -152.42
CA ALA A 872 -28.44 95.94 -152.82
C ALA A 872 -27.83 96.23 -154.23
N LEU A 873 -28.24 97.30 -154.94
CA LEU A 873 -27.85 97.62 -156.35
C LEU A 873 -27.43 99.11 -156.56
N LEU A 874 -26.34 99.36 -157.31
CA LEU A 874 -25.80 100.69 -157.66
C LEU A 874 -25.52 100.82 -159.18
N ALA A 875 -25.55 102.04 -159.73
CA ALA A 875 -25.21 102.34 -161.14
C ALA A 875 -24.07 103.37 -161.24
N SER A 876 -23.19 103.23 -162.23
CA SER A 876 -21.98 104.06 -162.36
C SER A 876 -22.21 105.47 -162.91
N VAL A 877 -23.30 105.68 -163.66
CA VAL A 877 -23.70 107.00 -164.17
C VAL A 877 -25.23 107.07 -164.14
N ASN A 878 -25.79 108.11 -163.53
CA ASN A 878 -27.24 108.32 -163.43
C ASN A 878 -27.53 109.82 -163.15
N PRO A 879 -28.14 110.58 -164.10
CA PRO A 879 -28.64 110.15 -165.40
C PRO A 879 -27.53 109.93 -166.44
N SER A 880 -27.75 109.02 -167.37
CA SER A 880 -26.87 108.79 -168.53
C SER A 880 -27.40 109.48 -169.78
N SER A 881 -26.52 109.93 -170.68
CA SER A 881 -26.91 110.37 -172.03
C SER A 881 -27.23 109.17 -172.93
N PHE A 882 -28.07 109.35 -173.95
CA PHE A 882 -28.36 108.28 -174.91
C PHE A 882 -27.08 107.77 -175.58
N GLY A 883 -26.86 106.45 -175.55
CA GLY A 883 -25.64 105.80 -176.05
C GLY A 883 -24.45 105.82 -175.07
N GLN A 884 -24.56 106.42 -173.88
CA GLN A 884 -23.52 106.37 -172.86
C GLN A 884 -23.52 105.01 -172.14
N SER A 885 -22.33 104.45 -171.87
CA SER A 885 -22.17 103.19 -171.14
C SER A 885 -22.35 103.36 -169.62
N VAL A 886 -23.08 102.45 -168.97
CA VAL A 886 -23.39 102.41 -167.52
C VAL A 886 -23.09 101.01 -166.96
N THR A 887 -22.48 100.96 -165.77
CA THR A 887 -22.20 99.74 -165.01
C THR A 887 -23.09 99.62 -163.78
N PHE A 888 -23.79 98.51 -163.61
CA PHE A 888 -24.56 98.13 -162.43
C PHE A 888 -23.78 97.19 -161.51
N THR A 889 -23.78 97.42 -160.20
CA THR A 889 -23.13 96.57 -159.20
C THR A 889 -24.12 96.16 -158.13
N ALA A 890 -24.29 94.85 -157.89
CA ALA A 890 -25.15 94.28 -156.86
C ALA A 890 -24.33 93.59 -155.75
N THR A 891 -24.67 93.80 -154.48
CA THR A 891 -23.99 93.20 -153.30
C THR A 891 -24.99 92.42 -152.43
N VAL A 892 -24.65 91.19 -152.01
CA VAL A 892 -25.47 90.26 -151.21
C VAL A 892 -24.74 89.86 -149.90
N THR A 893 -25.43 89.89 -148.76
CA THR A 893 -24.86 89.65 -147.41
C THR A 893 -25.72 88.75 -146.51
N SER A 894 -25.13 88.03 -145.54
CA SER A 894 -25.81 87.23 -144.48
C SER A 894 -25.25 87.54 -143.10
N GLY A 895 -26.07 87.39 -142.05
CA GLY A 895 -25.63 87.56 -140.65
C GLY A 895 -24.77 86.41 -140.09
N ALA A 896 -24.63 85.29 -140.83
CA ALA A 896 -23.93 84.07 -140.39
C ALA A 896 -22.77 83.66 -141.33
N GLY A 897 -22.19 84.64 -142.04
CA GLY A 897 -21.07 84.45 -143.00
C GLY A 897 -21.40 84.90 -144.42
N THR A 898 -20.40 84.94 -145.31
CA THR A 898 -20.55 85.41 -146.70
C THR A 898 -21.45 84.45 -147.50
N PRO A 899 -22.59 84.91 -148.05
CA PRO A 899 -23.45 84.08 -148.88
C PRO A 899 -22.75 83.61 -150.17
N THR A 900 -23.00 82.38 -150.58
CA THR A 900 -22.60 81.83 -151.89
C THR A 900 -23.81 81.80 -152.84
N GLY A 901 -23.69 82.18 -154.13
CA GLY A 901 -24.81 82.17 -155.10
C GLY A 901 -24.63 83.05 -156.34
N THR A 902 -25.72 83.43 -157.04
CA THR A 902 -25.73 84.29 -158.25
C THR A 902 -26.79 85.41 -158.17
N VAL A 903 -26.62 86.52 -158.91
CA VAL A 903 -27.52 87.69 -159.00
C VAL A 903 -27.90 87.99 -160.46
N GLN A 904 -29.17 88.29 -160.75
CA GLN A 904 -29.66 88.65 -162.10
C GLN A 904 -29.99 90.14 -162.21
N PHE A 905 -29.42 90.84 -163.20
CA PHE A 905 -29.73 92.25 -163.50
C PHE A 905 -30.82 92.38 -164.57
N LYS A 906 -31.67 93.41 -164.48
CA LYS A 906 -32.82 93.66 -165.37
C LYS A 906 -33.05 95.17 -165.61
N ASP A 907 -33.50 95.54 -166.81
CA ASP A 907 -33.99 96.89 -167.17
C ASP A 907 -35.48 96.81 -167.51
N ASN A 908 -36.31 97.57 -166.79
CA ASN A 908 -37.78 97.48 -166.85
C ASN A 908 -38.33 96.04 -166.91
N GLY A 909 -37.71 95.14 -166.12
CA GLY A 909 -38.10 93.73 -166.02
C GLY A 909 -37.50 92.80 -167.09
N THR A 910 -36.88 93.34 -168.14
CA THR A 910 -36.18 92.55 -169.17
C THR A 910 -34.75 92.28 -168.72
N ASN A 911 -34.30 91.03 -168.86
CA ASN A 911 -32.94 90.67 -168.45
C ASN A 911 -31.90 91.44 -169.25
N LEU A 912 -31.01 92.11 -168.53
CA LEU A 912 -29.78 92.64 -169.10
C LEU A 912 -28.72 91.52 -169.00
N GLY A 913 -28.64 90.67 -170.03
CA GLY A 913 -27.72 89.53 -170.06
C GLY A 913 -28.04 88.39 -169.08
N ALA A 914 -27.09 87.45 -168.93
CA ALA A 914 -27.20 86.27 -168.06
C ALA A 914 -26.94 86.59 -166.56
N PRO A 915 -27.40 85.74 -165.59
CA PRO A 915 -27.12 85.94 -164.17
C PRO A 915 -25.62 85.92 -163.87
N VAL A 916 -25.19 86.81 -162.99
CA VAL A 916 -23.79 87.03 -162.63
C VAL A 916 -23.52 86.39 -161.26
N ALA A 917 -22.51 85.53 -161.18
CA ALA A 917 -22.14 84.90 -159.91
C ALA A 917 -21.66 85.92 -158.87
N LEU A 918 -21.99 85.67 -157.60
CA LEU A 918 -21.37 86.38 -156.49
C LEU A 918 -19.91 85.96 -156.39
N ASN A 919 -19.02 86.94 -156.37
CA ASN A 919 -17.64 86.69 -156.01
C ASN A 919 -17.50 86.41 -154.51
N ALA A 920 -16.28 86.14 -154.05
CA ALA A 920 -15.98 85.91 -152.63
C ALA A 920 -16.32 87.08 -151.70
N GLY A 921 -16.60 88.27 -152.25
CA GLY A 921 -17.09 89.44 -151.52
C GLY A 921 -18.61 89.58 -151.53
N GLY A 922 -19.34 88.62 -152.10
CA GLY A 922 -20.79 88.72 -152.24
C GLY A 922 -21.24 89.75 -153.28
N VAL A 923 -20.40 90.10 -154.26
CA VAL A 923 -20.69 91.14 -155.26
C VAL A 923 -20.80 90.57 -156.68
N ALA A 924 -21.70 91.13 -157.48
CA ALA A 924 -21.89 90.90 -158.92
C ALA A 924 -21.90 92.24 -159.69
N THR A 925 -21.38 92.30 -160.93
CA THR A 925 -21.25 93.55 -161.71
C THR A 925 -21.62 93.33 -163.19
N PHE A 926 -22.33 94.27 -163.81
CA PHE A 926 -22.84 94.19 -165.18
C PHE A 926 -22.74 95.54 -165.95
N ILE A 927 -22.32 95.57 -167.23
CA ILE A 927 -22.09 96.81 -168.02
C ILE A 927 -22.95 96.83 -169.30
N THR A 928 -23.56 97.96 -169.65
CA THR A 928 -24.35 98.14 -170.88
C THR A 928 -24.31 99.58 -171.43
N SER A 929 -24.42 99.79 -172.75
CA SER A 929 -24.56 101.11 -173.40
C SER A 929 -25.85 101.25 -174.22
N SER A 930 -26.76 100.30 -174.10
CA SER A 930 -27.98 100.18 -174.88
C SER A 930 -29.24 100.36 -174.03
N LEU A 931 -29.16 101.19 -172.97
CA LEU A 931 -30.30 101.53 -172.14
C LEU A 931 -31.32 102.33 -172.96
N THR A 932 -32.60 101.98 -172.86
CA THR A 932 -33.68 102.66 -173.59
C THR A 932 -34.01 104.01 -172.93
N ALA A 933 -34.44 105.00 -173.73
CA ALA A 933 -34.87 106.31 -173.22
C ALA A 933 -36.11 106.22 -172.32
#